data_AF-A7SYZ0-F1
#
_entry.id   AF-A7SYZ0-F1
#
_cell.length_a   1.000
_cell.length_b   1.000
_cell.length_c   1.000
_cell.angle_alpha   90.00
_cell.angle_beta   90.00
_cell.angle_gamma   90.00
#
_symmetry.space_group_name_H-M   'P 1'
#
loop_
_entity.id
_entity.type
_entity.pdbx_description
1 polymer ?
#
loop_
_entity_poly.entity_id
_entity_poly.type
_entity_poly.pdbx_seq_one_letter_code
_entity_poly.pdbx_strand_id
1 'polypeptide(L)'
;MLSNPQAFRVFTGFCPDPECRTKLYFPSYAGSNIECTRCGQHHLKSSLLNVELVTDPEVALRSLLRSSLLSRSSFKKEAELVKVKGYSNYHCKLLAPLMTRYGMERTSGKARLLKDMNQGDSFDCSHIGDRAFVIEPEFLETIGYGKDKTGAVTYLADTLTAIKSVNNMEERLVPIHVDGDGHCLVHAVSRALIGREIFWHALRTNLSSNFQQNLAKYRALFKDFIDEAEWRDIIKEASPNFVAPEGQSLGMRNIHVFGLANVLHRPIVLLDKLSGMQSIGDYSATFLPALIPVHECKSKNGQLYPPLVIAWSSAGHNHYIPLVGVSGRPIPKCPRWLVPKAWGLPNELIDAYIKFDENDCCNIGGEHCLPEKYIQRLMRAMDEQFLEIHSVTASLITDVHQFLYKSSGLVGISPQMVIESTQQSIKDGHLKRCLSCHAVLEQKPPVNEEWLRPGGDMYTAASQTPGGLIDAQMYTFPQQELVCSYDQQSDVLHPGLLLSACTLCKGPLRTVKGDGSPVYINGDRTSTPVQGASTCKCGFKHFWDGKEYDNLPEVIPVTLEWGGKAVKETVHWFQNERDVSMNSNVYAVASKLVQKYFPGEFGSERLVQKVVDTILRQTAKKEGENKGLFDKKLNLNHCLLCQVQLLFVPSKIILTGEKKKTFHKEELTMSEAEKLIRTRTEHHAAVMQKRQSGSTTVKKTPEKGSPPPKQVASPVPEKKLSTPPLSPRTEKKIRLSSSKGGQATLSLPLDATYRQLQDAIHKELGVQPEHQKIRYGFPPRTLSPPEEGNEGEAVPIQHGDRVMVEVIIPP
;
A
#
# COMPACT_ATOMS: atom_id res chain seq x y z
N MET A 1 -29.34 14.29 27.53
CA MET A 1 -28.03 14.93 27.85
C MET A 1 -27.69 15.95 26.78
N LEU A 2 -28.25 17.17 26.81
CA LEU A 2 -28.08 18.19 25.75
C LEU A 2 -27.83 19.61 26.30
N SER A 3 -27.51 19.73 27.59
CA SER A 3 -27.60 20.97 28.36
C SER A 3 -26.25 21.52 28.87
N ASN A 4 -25.13 21.18 28.22
CA ASN A 4 -23.82 21.78 28.52
C ASN A 4 -23.11 22.25 27.22
N PRO A 5 -23.02 23.57 26.94
CA PRO A 5 -22.42 24.09 25.71
C PRO A 5 -20.89 23.92 25.62
N GLN A 6 -20.19 23.55 26.71
CA GLN A 6 -18.77 23.19 26.63
C GLN A 6 -18.54 21.81 25.97
N ALA A 7 -19.55 20.94 25.97
CA ALA A 7 -19.43 19.56 25.50
C ALA A 7 -19.35 19.40 23.97
N PHE A 8 -19.68 20.42 23.17
CA PHE A 8 -19.73 20.33 21.69
C PHE A 8 -18.61 21.09 20.96
N ARG A 9 -17.53 21.48 21.65
CA ARG A 9 -16.35 22.07 21.00
C ARG A 9 -15.64 21.04 20.14
N VAL A 10 -15.53 21.29 18.83
CA VAL A 10 -14.78 20.45 17.88
C VAL A 10 -13.47 21.11 17.55
N PHE A 11 -12.39 20.34 17.64
CA PHE A 11 -11.06 20.75 17.24
C PHE A 11 -10.70 20.15 15.89
N THR A 12 -9.83 20.85 15.17
CA THR A 12 -9.12 20.33 14.01
C THR A 12 -7.63 20.31 14.30
N GLY A 13 -6.89 19.38 13.69
CA GLY A 13 -5.43 19.36 13.67
C GLY A 13 -4.94 18.54 12.48
N PHE A 14 -3.63 18.39 12.31
CA PHE A 14 -3.05 17.61 11.22
C PHE A 14 -2.25 16.42 11.77
N CYS A 15 -2.35 15.28 11.09
CA CYS A 15 -1.50 14.11 11.34
C CYS A 15 0.00 14.48 11.24
N PRO A 16 0.84 14.11 12.22
CA PRO A 16 2.27 14.46 12.23
C PRO A 16 3.11 13.66 11.22
N ASP A 17 2.63 12.52 10.71
CA ASP A 17 3.34 11.76 9.68
C ASP A 17 3.54 12.63 8.41
N PRO A 18 4.80 12.87 7.97
CA PRO A 18 5.09 13.81 6.87
C PRO A 18 4.46 13.46 5.53
N GLU A 19 4.22 12.18 5.23
CA GLU A 19 3.62 11.71 3.98
C GLU A 19 2.07 11.70 4.08
N CYS A 20 1.53 11.62 5.30
CA CYS A 20 0.09 11.59 5.54
C CYS A 20 -0.55 12.99 5.59
N ARG A 21 -0.03 13.87 6.48
CA ARG A 21 -0.47 15.26 6.77
C ARG A 21 -1.98 15.52 6.72
N THR A 22 -2.79 14.53 7.08
CA THR A 22 -4.25 14.60 6.92
C THR A 22 -4.87 15.48 8.00
N LYS A 23 -5.79 16.37 7.60
CA LYS A 23 -6.58 17.18 8.53
C LYS A 23 -7.62 16.31 9.23
N LEU A 24 -7.50 16.19 10.55
CA LEU A 24 -8.34 15.39 11.44
C LEU A 24 -9.26 16.29 12.26
N TYR A 25 -10.49 15.83 12.48
CA TYR A 25 -11.51 16.53 13.25
C TYR A 25 -11.97 15.65 14.43
N PHE A 26 -11.91 16.19 15.64
CA PHE A 26 -12.18 15.45 16.88
C PHE A 26 -12.85 16.35 17.94
N PRO A 27 -13.79 15.81 18.74
CA PRO A 27 -14.43 16.59 19.79
C PRO A 27 -13.50 16.80 21.00
N SER A 28 -13.79 17.84 21.80
CA SER A 28 -13.11 18.14 23.06
C SER A 28 -13.03 16.91 23.98
N TYR A 29 -14.13 16.19 24.13
CA TYR A 29 -14.28 14.98 24.95
C TYR A 29 -13.74 13.69 24.32
N ALA A 30 -13.14 13.73 23.12
CA ALA A 30 -12.47 12.55 22.57
C ALA A 30 -11.39 12.02 23.53
N GLY A 31 -11.01 10.75 23.40
CA GLY A 31 -9.88 10.19 24.12
C GLY A 31 -8.59 10.99 23.90
N SER A 32 -7.59 10.76 24.74
CA SER A 32 -6.25 11.35 24.59
C SER A 32 -5.58 11.00 23.26
N ASN A 33 -6.02 9.91 22.63
CA ASN A 33 -5.49 9.33 21.40
C ASN A 33 -6.52 9.40 20.26
N ILE A 34 -6.09 9.82 19.07
CA ILE A 34 -6.92 10.11 17.87
C ILE A 34 -6.42 9.28 16.69
N GLU A 35 -7.29 8.46 16.10
CA GLU A 35 -6.96 7.68 14.88
C GLU A 35 -6.97 8.58 13.62
N CYS A 36 -5.91 8.49 12.83
CA CYS A 36 -5.83 9.15 11.53
C CYS A 36 -6.57 8.35 10.46
N THR A 37 -7.68 8.88 9.95
CA THR A 37 -8.54 8.20 8.95
C THR A 37 -7.88 7.91 7.59
N ARG A 38 -6.68 8.42 7.31
CA ARG A 38 -5.92 8.13 6.08
C ARG A 38 -4.80 7.10 6.27
N CYS A 39 -3.96 7.23 7.31
CA CYS A 39 -2.84 6.31 7.55
C CYS A 39 -3.11 5.25 8.61
N GLY A 40 -4.13 5.38 9.46
CA GLY A 40 -4.45 4.41 10.53
C GLY A 40 -3.58 4.54 11.80
N GLN A 41 -2.53 5.37 11.77
CA GLN A 41 -1.76 5.71 12.98
C GLN A 41 -2.68 6.38 14.01
N HIS A 42 -2.37 6.13 15.28
CA HIS A 42 -3.10 6.69 16.43
C HIS A 42 -2.15 7.69 17.11
N HIS A 43 -2.58 8.95 17.24
CA HIS A 43 -1.77 10.06 17.74
C HIS A 43 -2.33 10.66 19.01
N LEU A 44 -1.47 11.00 19.97
CA LEU A 44 -1.87 11.82 21.12
C LEU A 44 -2.34 13.20 20.64
N LYS A 45 -3.39 13.75 21.27
CA LYS A 45 -3.93 15.10 20.98
C LYS A 45 -2.84 16.19 20.98
N SER A 46 -1.81 16.04 21.82
CA SER A 46 -0.64 16.94 21.93
C SER A 46 0.41 16.78 20.83
N SER A 47 0.37 15.70 20.06
CA SER A 47 1.28 15.43 18.92
C SER A 47 0.68 15.75 17.55
N LEU A 48 -0.59 16.18 17.51
CA LEU A 48 -1.22 16.69 16.30
C LEU A 48 -0.71 18.11 16.01
N LEU A 49 -0.40 18.38 14.73
CA LEU A 49 0.12 19.68 14.31
C LEU A 49 -1.03 20.69 14.14
N ASN A 50 -0.79 21.96 14.47
CA ASN A 50 -1.70 23.10 14.30
C ASN A 50 -3.14 22.80 14.81
N VAL A 51 -3.27 22.56 16.13
CA VAL A 51 -4.57 22.28 16.75
C VAL A 51 -5.37 23.57 16.94
N GLU A 52 -6.52 23.66 16.29
CA GLU A 52 -7.38 24.85 16.23
C GLU A 52 -8.83 24.50 16.61
N LEU A 53 -9.58 25.46 17.17
CA LEU A 53 -11.01 25.32 17.42
C LEU A 53 -11.81 25.58 16.12
N VAL A 54 -12.70 24.65 15.76
CA VAL A 54 -13.62 24.84 14.62
C VAL A 54 -14.73 25.80 15.03
N THR A 55 -14.78 26.97 14.40
CA THR A 55 -15.75 28.04 14.68
C THR A 55 -17.07 27.89 13.93
N ASP A 56 -17.09 27.14 12.84
CA ASP A 56 -18.29 26.89 12.01
C ASP A 56 -19.01 25.60 12.49
N PRO A 57 -20.27 25.69 12.97
CA PRO A 57 -20.99 24.55 13.53
C PRO A 57 -21.44 23.52 12.47
N GLU A 58 -21.68 23.93 11.21
CA GLU A 58 -22.01 22.97 10.15
C GLU A 58 -20.77 22.17 9.76
N VAL A 59 -19.61 22.82 9.63
CA VAL A 59 -18.33 22.17 9.35
C VAL A 59 -17.93 21.24 10.50
N ALA A 60 -18.15 21.66 11.75
CA ALA A 60 -17.95 20.82 12.93
C ALA A 60 -18.81 19.55 12.87
N LEU A 61 -20.13 19.69 12.69
CA LEU A 61 -21.07 18.56 12.67
C LEU A 61 -20.81 17.61 11.49
N ARG A 62 -20.66 18.13 10.27
CA ARG A 62 -20.38 17.30 9.07
C ARG A 62 -19.07 16.53 9.21
N SER A 63 -18.03 17.17 9.77
CA SER A 63 -16.73 16.51 9.98
C SER A 63 -16.78 15.45 11.07
N LEU A 64 -17.50 15.67 12.18
CA LEU A 64 -17.70 14.65 13.21
C LEU A 64 -18.44 13.43 12.66
N LEU A 65 -19.59 13.63 12.00
CA LEU A 65 -20.38 12.56 11.42
C LEU A 65 -19.56 11.73 10.43
N ARG A 66 -18.75 12.40 9.59
CA ARG A 66 -17.82 11.75 8.67
C ARG A 66 -16.74 10.94 9.40
N SER A 67 -16.12 11.48 10.46
CA SER A 67 -15.14 10.73 11.27
C SER A 67 -15.79 9.47 11.86
N SER A 68 -17.00 9.59 12.44
CA SER A 68 -17.73 8.46 13.05
C SER A 68 -18.22 7.41 12.04
N LEU A 69 -18.51 7.80 10.79
CA LEU A 69 -18.85 6.86 9.72
C LEU A 69 -17.63 6.06 9.25
N LEU A 70 -16.46 6.71 9.16
CA LEU A 70 -15.20 6.08 8.77
C LEU A 70 -14.56 5.26 9.90
N SER A 71 -14.84 5.57 11.17
CA SER A 71 -14.39 4.80 12.33
C SER A 71 -15.30 3.61 12.69
N ARG A 72 -16.21 3.20 11.80
CA ARG A 72 -16.94 1.93 11.95
C ARG A 72 -15.98 0.76 11.74
N SER A 73 -16.18 -0.33 12.48
CA SER A 73 -15.26 -1.48 12.54
C SER A 73 -14.89 -2.04 11.17
N SER A 74 -15.84 -2.15 10.24
CA SER A 74 -15.65 -2.63 8.87
C SER A 74 -14.75 -1.76 7.96
N PHE A 75 -14.33 -0.58 8.42
CA PHE A 75 -13.47 0.34 7.66
C PHE A 75 -12.21 0.80 8.43
N LYS A 76 -12.09 0.39 9.71
CA LYS A 76 -10.89 0.63 10.53
C LYS A 76 -9.69 -0.06 9.89
N LYS A 77 -8.49 0.56 9.96
CA LYS A 77 -7.28 -0.06 9.44
C LYS A 77 -6.75 -1.11 10.41
N GLU A 78 -6.73 -2.35 9.96
CA GLU A 78 -5.98 -3.44 10.59
C GLU A 78 -4.47 -3.21 10.50
N ALA A 79 -3.70 -3.94 11.29
CA ALA A 79 -2.24 -3.84 11.40
C ALA A 79 -1.52 -3.71 10.05
N GLU A 80 -1.83 -4.58 9.09
CA GLU A 80 -1.13 -4.61 7.79
C GLU A 80 -1.44 -3.43 6.85
N LEU A 81 -2.49 -2.66 7.17
CA LEU A 81 -2.98 -1.50 6.41
C LEU A 81 -2.61 -0.15 7.04
N VAL A 82 -2.03 -0.15 8.25
CA VAL A 82 -1.49 1.06 8.89
C VAL A 82 -0.24 1.51 8.12
N LYS A 83 -0.27 2.72 7.56
CA LYS A 83 0.82 3.33 6.77
C LYS A 83 1.74 4.13 7.69
N VAL A 84 3.05 3.85 7.70
CA VAL A 84 4.09 4.57 8.45
C VAL A 84 5.14 5.12 7.48
N LYS A 85 5.30 6.45 7.46
CA LYS A 85 6.08 7.20 6.48
C LYS A 85 5.66 6.86 5.05
N GLY A 86 4.33 6.83 4.83
CA GLY A 86 3.68 6.56 3.54
C GLY A 86 3.25 5.11 3.27
N TYR A 87 3.97 4.11 3.81
CA TYR A 87 3.83 2.70 3.40
C TYR A 87 3.32 1.79 4.53
N SER A 88 2.50 0.78 4.21
CA SER A 88 2.04 -0.26 5.16
C SER A 88 2.65 -1.62 4.83
N ASN A 89 2.52 -2.61 5.71
CA ASN A 89 2.99 -3.98 5.45
C ASN A 89 2.40 -4.54 4.15
N TYR A 90 1.08 -4.41 3.91
CA TYR A 90 0.45 -4.87 2.68
C TYR A 90 1.04 -4.20 1.41
N HIS A 91 1.36 -2.90 1.48
CA HIS A 91 2.08 -2.19 0.40
C HIS A 91 3.48 -2.78 0.20
N CYS A 92 4.20 -3.09 1.29
CA CYS A 92 5.48 -3.78 1.20
C CYS A 92 5.37 -5.20 0.63
N LYS A 93 4.29 -5.95 0.92
CA LYS A 93 4.06 -7.29 0.34
C LYS A 93 3.91 -7.24 -1.18
N LEU A 94 3.23 -6.21 -1.72
CA LEU A 94 3.08 -5.98 -3.16
C LEU A 94 4.41 -5.66 -3.87
N LEU A 95 5.30 -4.89 -3.23
CA LEU A 95 6.57 -4.45 -3.85
C LEU A 95 7.77 -5.38 -3.59
N ALA A 96 7.70 -6.29 -2.61
CA ALA A 96 8.80 -7.21 -2.28
C ALA A 96 9.27 -8.12 -3.44
N PRO A 97 8.40 -8.63 -4.33
CA PRO A 97 8.84 -9.37 -5.52
C PRO A 97 9.72 -8.51 -6.46
N LEU A 98 9.45 -7.19 -6.56
CA LEU A 98 10.25 -6.28 -7.37
C LEU A 98 11.63 -6.04 -6.75
N MET A 99 11.76 -5.85 -5.43
CA MET A 99 13.08 -5.76 -4.76
C MET A 99 13.98 -6.95 -5.06
N THR A 100 13.39 -8.11 -5.33
CA THR A 100 14.14 -9.34 -5.59
C THR A 100 14.82 -9.31 -6.96
N ARG A 101 14.34 -8.52 -7.93
CA ARG A 101 14.86 -8.48 -9.32
C ARG A 101 15.31 -7.10 -9.79
N TYR A 102 14.89 -6.02 -9.12
CA TYR A 102 15.18 -4.64 -9.47
C TYR A 102 15.92 -3.93 -8.34
N GLY A 103 16.93 -3.13 -8.71
CA GLY A 103 17.59 -2.16 -7.83
C GLY A 103 17.19 -0.73 -8.21
N MET A 104 17.61 0.25 -7.42
CA MET A 104 17.51 1.67 -7.78
C MET A 104 18.83 2.16 -8.36
N GLU A 105 18.81 2.65 -9.60
CA GLU A 105 19.98 3.23 -10.24
C GLU A 105 20.35 4.57 -9.57
N ARG A 106 21.61 4.71 -9.13
CA ARG A 106 22.05 5.84 -8.29
C ARG A 106 21.92 7.21 -8.97
N THR A 107 22.10 7.27 -10.29
CA THR A 107 22.11 8.48 -11.12
C THR A 107 20.71 8.99 -11.45
N SER A 108 19.87 8.15 -12.05
CA SER A 108 18.50 8.51 -12.42
C SER A 108 17.51 8.45 -11.25
N GLY A 109 17.81 7.63 -10.24
CA GLY A 109 16.88 7.34 -9.14
C GLY A 109 15.74 6.40 -9.51
N LYS A 110 15.72 5.85 -10.73
CA LYS A 110 14.69 4.93 -11.22
C LYS A 110 14.99 3.47 -10.85
N ALA A 111 13.98 2.61 -10.91
CA ALA A 111 14.18 1.18 -10.88
C ALA A 111 14.90 0.70 -12.14
N ARG A 112 15.69 -0.36 -12.00
CA ARG A 112 16.39 -1.05 -13.10
C ARG A 112 16.66 -2.50 -12.69
N LEU A 113 16.67 -3.43 -13.65
CA LEU A 113 16.98 -4.83 -13.37
C LEU A 113 18.39 -4.97 -12.77
N LEU A 114 18.53 -5.80 -11.73
CA LEU A 114 19.79 -6.05 -11.06
C LEU A 114 20.84 -6.63 -12.02
N LYS A 115 20.40 -7.46 -12.98
CA LYS A 115 21.23 -8.02 -14.05
C LYS A 115 21.91 -6.90 -14.86
N ASP A 116 21.14 -5.88 -15.28
CA ASP A 116 21.63 -4.73 -16.04
C ASP A 116 22.53 -3.80 -15.22
N MET A 117 22.46 -3.89 -13.89
CA MET A 117 23.33 -3.20 -12.94
C MET A 117 24.58 -4.04 -12.58
N ASN A 118 24.75 -5.23 -13.17
CA ASN A 118 25.77 -6.24 -12.83
C ASN A 118 25.70 -6.75 -11.37
N GLN A 119 24.49 -6.85 -10.83
CA GLN A 119 24.19 -7.31 -9.46
C GLN A 119 23.50 -8.68 -9.41
N GLY A 120 23.59 -9.46 -10.49
CA GLY A 120 23.01 -10.81 -10.60
C GLY A 120 21.51 -10.83 -10.95
N ASP A 121 20.96 -12.03 -11.07
CA ASP A 121 19.54 -12.26 -11.41
C ASP A 121 18.58 -12.10 -10.23
N SER A 122 19.11 -12.05 -9.00
CA SER A 122 18.35 -11.79 -7.78
C SER A 122 19.15 -10.98 -6.78
N PHE A 123 18.49 -10.12 -5.99
CA PHE A 123 19.12 -9.31 -4.95
C PHE A 123 19.81 -10.19 -3.90
N ASP A 124 21.15 -10.14 -3.84
CA ASP A 124 21.92 -10.80 -2.79
C ASP A 124 21.70 -10.10 -1.43
N CYS A 125 21.13 -10.85 -0.49
CA CYS A 125 20.83 -10.37 0.85
C CYS A 125 22.06 -10.18 1.75
N SER A 126 23.25 -10.69 1.38
CA SER A 126 24.50 -10.42 2.10
C SER A 126 24.77 -8.91 2.21
N HIS A 127 24.41 -8.14 1.18
CA HIS A 127 24.57 -6.68 1.09
C HIS A 127 23.75 -5.88 2.12
N ILE A 128 22.75 -6.49 2.77
CA ILE A 128 22.02 -5.90 3.89
C ILE A 128 22.34 -6.60 5.23
N GLY A 129 23.19 -7.63 5.24
CA GLY A 129 23.59 -8.33 6.47
C GLY A 129 24.22 -7.43 7.52
N ASP A 130 24.87 -6.33 7.12
CA ASP A 130 25.44 -5.34 8.05
C ASP A 130 24.41 -4.40 8.71
N ARG A 131 23.14 -4.42 8.28
CA ARG A 131 22.11 -3.46 8.71
C ARG A 131 21.43 -3.86 10.00
N ALA A 132 21.03 -2.86 10.78
CA ALA A 132 20.17 -3.05 11.93
C ALA A 132 19.18 -1.88 12.01
N PHE A 133 17.94 -2.20 12.34
CA PHE A 133 16.89 -1.21 12.57
C PHE A 133 16.81 -0.85 14.05
N VAL A 134 16.64 0.44 14.33
CA VAL A 134 16.18 0.94 15.63
C VAL A 134 14.89 1.73 15.44
N ILE A 135 13.88 1.46 16.26
CA ILE A 135 12.57 2.10 16.14
C ILE A 135 12.55 3.46 16.82
N GLU A 136 11.99 4.47 16.17
CA GLU A 136 11.86 5.80 16.77
C GLU A 136 10.76 5.83 17.85
N PRO A 137 10.98 6.51 18.99
CA PRO A 137 10.05 6.49 20.13
C PRO A 137 8.60 6.85 19.80
N GLU A 138 8.35 7.77 18.86
CA GLU A 138 6.99 8.15 18.44
C GLU A 138 6.21 7.02 17.77
N PHE A 139 6.88 6.02 17.20
CA PHE A 139 6.23 4.90 16.52
C PHE A 139 6.03 3.67 17.39
N LEU A 140 6.58 3.63 18.62
CA LEU A 140 6.51 2.47 19.52
C LEU A 140 5.09 1.96 19.77
N GLU A 141 4.08 2.83 19.81
CA GLU A 141 2.69 2.45 20.06
C GLU A 141 1.85 2.20 18.79
N THR A 142 2.44 2.36 17.60
CA THR A 142 1.74 2.24 16.31
C THR A 142 1.35 0.79 16.04
N ILE A 143 0.05 0.53 15.96
CA ILE A 143 -0.51 -0.79 15.63
C ILE A 143 0.05 -1.27 14.28
N GLY A 144 0.52 -2.51 14.22
CA GLY A 144 1.12 -3.10 13.01
C GLY A 144 2.55 -2.67 12.70
N TYR A 145 3.15 -1.76 13.47
CA TYR A 145 4.52 -1.28 13.22
C TYR A 145 5.41 -1.31 14.45
N GLY A 146 4.93 -0.75 15.57
CA GLY A 146 5.62 -0.67 16.84
C GLY A 146 5.57 -1.95 17.65
N LYS A 147 5.52 -1.81 18.98
CA LYS A 147 5.53 -2.93 19.93
C LYS A 147 4.46 -3.96 19.58
N ASP A 148 4.79 -5.24 19.69
CA ASP A 148 3.80 -6.30 19.55
C ASP A 148 2.67 -6.14 20.57
N LYS A 149 1.44 -6.42 20.12
CA LYS A 149 0.22 -6.39 20.93
C LYS A 149 -0.56 -7.71 20.88
N THR A 150 0.02 -8.76 20.28
CA THR A 150 -0.54 -10.12 20.24
C THR A 150 -0.22 -10.93 21.51
N GLY A 151 0.88 -10.62 22.20
CA GLY A 151 1.19 -11.16 23.53
C GLY A 151 2.68 -11.22 23.89
N ALA A 152 3.58 -10.95 22.95
CA ALA A 152 5.02 -11.18 23.10
C ALA A 152 5.67 -10.35 24.22
N VAL A 153 5.19 -9.13 24.46
CA VAL A 153 5.65 -8.26 25.57
C VAL A 153 5.42 -8.95 26.92
N THR A 154 4.28 -9.61 27.10
CA THR A 154 3.95 -10.37 28.33
C THR A 154 4.67 -11.70 28.36
N TYR A 155 4.75 -12.40 27.22
CA TYR A 155 5.38 -13.72 27.13
C TYR A 155 6.89 -13.68 27.40
N LEU A 156 7.59 -12.66 26.88
CA LEU A 156 9.04 -12.48 27.01
C LEU A 156 9.42 -11.60 28.22
N ALA A 157 8.49 -11.28 29.12
CA ALA A 157 8.68 -10.28 30.18
C ALA A 157 9.93 -10.55 31.05
N ASP A 158 10.18 -11.79 31.44
CA ASP A 158 11.35 -12.18 32.24
C ASP A 158 12.67 -11.99 31.45
N THR A 159 12.68 -12.43 30.19
CA THR A 159 13.83 -12.31 29.27
C THR A 159 14.16 -10.84 28.99
N LEU A 160 13.13 -10.02 28.72
CA LEU A 160 13.28 -8.58 28.53
C LEU A 160 13.74 -7.87 29.81
N THR A 161 13.32 -8.35 30.99
CA THR A 161 13.77 -7.83 32.30
C THR A 161 15.24 -8.18 32.57
N ALA A 162 15.68 -9.37 32.21
CA ALA A 162 17.09 -9.79 32.28
C ALA A 162 17.99 -8.99 31.33
N ILE A 163 17.51 -8.63 30.14
CA ILE A 163 18.21 -7.71 29.22
C ILE A 163 18.23 -6.29 29.82
N LYS A 164 17.11 -5.83 30.37
CA LYS A 164 16.97 -4.49 30.95
C LYS A 164 17.91 -4.25 32.14
N SER A 165 18.19 -5.25 32.98
CA SER A 165 19.09 -5.09 34.13
C SER A 165 20.53 -4.77 33.72
N VAL A 166 21.11 -5.47 32.72
CA VAL A 166 22.45 -5.18 32.18
C VAL A 166 22.50 -3.91 31.30
N ASN A 167 21.35 -3.25 31.09
CA ASN A 167 21.22 -1.99 30.36
C ASN A 167 20.77 -0.84 31.26
N ASN A 168 21.28 -0.77 32.50
CA ASN A 168 21.01 0.30 33.48
C ASN A 168 19.52 0.47 33.82
N MET A 169 18.75 -0.62 33.80
CA MET A 169 17.28 -0.62 33.91
C MET A 169 16.54 0.17 32.82
N GLU A 170 17.18 0.41 31.67
CA GLU A 170 16.60 1.08 30.50
C GLU A 170 16.02 0.09 29.48
N GLU A 171 14.85 0.40 28.91
CA GLU A 171 14.22 -0.41 27.85
C GLU A 171 14.91 -0.17 26.50
N ARG A 172 16.13 -0.69 26.31
CA ARG A 172 16.88 -0.49 25.06
C ARG A 172 16.41 -1.38 23.91
N LEU A 173 15.86 -2.56 24.23
CA LEU A 173 15.39 -3.57 23.29
C LEU A 173 13.87 -3.74 23.42
N VAL A 174 13.15 -3.83 22.30
CA VAL A 174 11.68 -3.99 22.28
C VAL A 174 11.22 -5.05 21.26
N PRO A 175 10.24 -5.91 21.59
CA PRO A 175 9.57 -6.78 20.63
C PRO A 175 8.62 -5.95 19.75
N ILE A 176 8.76 -6.01 18.42
CA ILE A 176 7.85 -5.32 17.49
C ILE A 176 6.97 -6.30 16.70
N HIS A 177 5.82 -5.80 16.24
CA HIS A 177 4.84 -6.55 15.45
C HIS A 177 5.43 -7.18 14.18
N VAL A 178 4.87 -8.32 13.77
CA VAL A 178 5.07 -9.00 12.48
C VAL A 178 3.72 -9.53 11.99
N ASP A 179 3.47 -9.52 10.67
CA ASP A 179 2.25 -10.11 10.13
C ASP A 179 2.25 -11.65 10.19
N GLY A 180 1.11 -12.23 10.61
CA GLY A 180 0.91 -13.67 10.81
C GLY A 180 0.55 -14.45 9.55
N ASP A 181 1.10 -14.08 8.39
CA ASP A 181 0.69 -14.59 7.06
C ASP A 181 1.48 -15.83 6.57
N GLY A 182 2.19 -16.52 7.45
CA GLY A 182 3.07 -17.65 7.09
C GLY A 182 4.49 -17.25 6.66
N HIS A 183 4.79 -15.97 6.50
CA HIS A 183 6.14 -15.48 6.18
C HIS A 183 6.87 -14.88 7.40
N CYS A 184 6.30 -14.99 8.61
CA CYS A 184 6.75 -14.31 9.84
C CYS A 184 8.26 -14.37 10.15
N LEU A 185 8.98 -15.47 9.91
CA LEU A 185 10.44 -15.53 10.11
C LEU A 185 11.20 -14.53 9.22
N VAL A 186 10.89 -14.48 7.91
CA VAL A 186 11.56 -13.53 7.00
C VAL A 186 11.03 -12.11 7.15
N HIS A 187 9.77 -11.93 7.58
CA HIS A 187 9.25 -10.62 8.00
C HIS A 187 10.00 -10.09 9.22
N ALA A 188 10.21 -10.93 10.24
CA ALA A 188 10.95 -10.59 11.46
C ALA A 188 12.40 -10.21 11.12
N VAL A 189 13.10 -11.02 10.32
CA VAL A 189 14.47 -10.72 9.86
C VAL A 189 14.51 -9.43 9.02
N SER A 190 13.59 -9.23 8.08
CA SER A 190 13.49 -7.99 7.29
C SER A 190 13.27 -6.76 8.18
N ARG A 191 12.38 -6.87 9.18
CA ARG A 191 12.12 -5.80 10.17
C ARG A 191 13.32 -5.55 11.09
N ALA A 192 14.06 -6.58 11.51
CA ALA A 192 15.28 -6.44 12.31
C ALA A 192 16.42 -5.74 11.54
N LEU A 193 16.51 -5.97 10.23
CA LEU A 193 17.50 -5.34 9.36
C LEU A 193 17.17 -3.88 9.04
N ILE A 194 15.92 -3.58 8.66
CA ILE A 194 15.56 -2.28 8.04
C ILE A 194 14.19 -1.68 8.46
N GLY A 195 13.46 -2.30 9.40
CA GLY A 195 12.18 -1.77 9.89
C GLY A 195 11.01 -1.82 8.91
N ARG A 196 11.07 -2.65 7.86
CA ARG A 196 9.95 -2.99 6.96
C ARG A 196 10.05 -4.45 6.53
N GLU A 197 8.94 -5.03 6.08
CA GLU A 197 8.84 -6.42 5.59
C GLU A 197 9.26 -6.55 4.10
N ILE A 198 9.69 -5.46 3.46
CA ILE A 198 9.95 -5.35 2.01
C ILE A 198 10.93 -6.38 1.42
N PHE A 199 11.83 -6.96 2.23
CA PHE A 199 12.80 -7.96 1.77
C PHE A 199 12.35 -9.41 2.01
N TRP A 200 11.12 -9.68 2.49
CA TRP A 200 10.66 -11.05 2.79
C TRP A 200 10.83 -12.01 1.59
N HIS A 201 10.51 -11.53 0.39
CA HIS A 201 10.58 -12.32 -0.85
C HIS A 201 12.03 -12.56 -1.28
N ALA A 202 12.89 -11.55 -1.15
CA ALA A 202 14.31 -11.66 -1.42
C ALA A 202 14.98 -12.65 -0.45
N LEU A 203 14.69 -12.56 0.85
CA LEU A 203 15.21 -13.47 1.88
C LEU A 203 14.81 -14.93 1.60
N ARG A 204 13.54 -15.21 1.29
CA ARG A 204 13.08 -16.55 0.87
C ARG A 204 13.77 -17.04 -0.42
N THR A 205 13.92 -16.16 -1.41
CA THR A 205 14.61 -16.48 -2.69
C THR A 205 16.08 -16.86 -2.45
N ASN A 206 16.80 -16.06 -1.66
CA ASN A 206 18.19 -16.32 -1.30
C ASN A 206 18.34 -17.59 -0.46
N LEU A 207 17.43 -17.83 0.49
CA LEU A 207 17.42 -19.02 1.34
C LEU A 207 17.23 -20.31 0.53
N SER A 208 16.22 -20.35 -0.37
CA SER A 208 15.98 -21.51 -1.22
C SER A 208 17.17 -21.78 -2.17
N SER A 209 17.76 -20.71 -2.73
CA SER A 209 18.99 -20.79 -3.54
C SER A 209 20.19 -21.28 -2.73
N ASN A 210 20.41 -20.76 -1.52
CA ASN A 210 21.52 -21.14 -0.65
C ASN A 210 21.46 -22.63 -0.26
N PHE A 211 20.27 -23.14 0.10
CA PHE A 211 20.06 -24.57 0.35
C PHE A 211 20.37 -25.41 -0.89
N GLN A 212 19.88 -25.03 -2.07
CA GLN A 212 20.13 -25.77 -3.32
C GLN A 212 21.63 -25.82 -3.67
N GLN A 213 22.33 -24.69 -3.57
CA GLN A 213 23.76 -24.59 -3.89
C GLN A 213 24.67 -25.31 -2.88
N ASN A 214 24.31 -25.32 -1.59
CA ASN A 214 25.14 -25.88 -0.52
C ASN A 214 24.62 -27.20 0.05
N LEU A 215 23.66 -27.86 -0.62
CA LEU A 215 22.91 -29.01 -0.09
C LEU A 215 23.80 -30.14 0.46
N ALA A 216 24.94 -30.41 -0.18
CA ALA A 216 25.90 -31.40 0.29
C ALA A 216 26.53 -31.03 1.65
N LYS A 217 26.84 -29.74 1.89
CA LYS A 217 27.34 -29.25 3.19
C LYS A 217 26.25 -29.36 4.26
N TYR A 218 25.03 -28.95 3.94
CA TYR A 218 23.87 -29.04 4.82
C TYR A 218 23.60 -30.48 5.27
N ARG A 219 23.59 -31.43 4.33
CA ARG A 219 23.46 -32.87 4.62
C ARG A 219 24.60 -33.40 5.48
N ALA A 220 25.85 -33.06 5.16
CA ALA A 220 27.01 -33.50 5.94
C ALA A 220 26.99 -32.98 7.39
N LEU A 221 26.49 -31.76 7.61
CA LEU A 221 26.40 -31.14 8.94
C LEU A 221 25.20 -31.65 9.77
N PHE A 222 24.05 -31.89 9.14
CA PHE A 222 22.79 -32.21 9.83
C PHE A 222 22.30 -33.66 9.64
N LYS A 223 23.12 -34.57 9.08
CA LYS A 223 22.75 -35.99 8.85
C LYS A 223 22.20 -36.73 10.07
N ASP A 224 22.61 -36.35 11.27
CA ASP A 224 22.20 -36.98 12.53
C ASP A 224 20.94 -36.32 13.15
N PHE A 225 20.42 -35.27 12.49
CA PHE A 225 19.29 -34.45 12.96
C PHE A 225 18.14 -34.34 11.93
N ILE A 226 18.43 -34.49 10.63
CA ILE A 226 17.49 -34.28 9.52
C ILE A 226 17.63 -35.44 8.53
N ASP A 227 16.53 -36.17 8.30
CA ASP A 227 16.48 -37.28 7.34
C ASP A 227 16.71 -36.81 5.89
N GLU A 228 17.36 -37.64 5.07
CA GLU A 228 17.67 -37.36 3.67
C GLU A 228 16.43 -36.98 2.83
N ALA A 229 15.26 -37.53 3.17
CA ALA A 229 13.99 -37.22 2.51
C ALA A 229 13.45 -35.82 2.86
N GLU A 230 13.67 -35.32 4.08
CA GLU A 230 13.13 -34.02 4.54
C GLU A 230 13.70 -32.83 3.76
N TRP A 231 14.91 -32.95 3.19
CA TRP A 231 15.56 -31.86 2.43
C TRP A 231 14.74 -31.36 1.25
N ARG A 232 13.94 -32.21 0.62
CA ARG A 232 13.05 -31.80 -0.48
C ARG A 232 12.01 -30.79 0.01
N ASP A 233 11.43 -31.06 1.17
CA ASP A 233 10.39 -30.22 1.74
C ASP A 233 10.98 -28.98 2.43
N ILE A 234 12.17 -29.06 3.05
CA ILE A 234 12.92 -27.87 3.54
C ILE A 234 13.20 -26.87 2.41
N ILE A 235 13.69 -27.33 1.25
CA ILE A 235 13.97 -26.46 0.09
C ILE A 235 12.66 -25.84 -0.45
N LYS A 236 11.56 -26.57 -0.36
CA LYS A 236 10.22 -26.14 -0.80
C LYS A 236 9.61 -25.13 0.17
N GLU A 237 9.68 -25.38 1.48
CA GLU A 237 9.28 -24.52 2.60
C GLU A 237 9.95 -23.14 2.52
N ALA A 238 11.21 -23.09 2.07
CA ALA A 238 11.98 -21.86 1.87
C ALA A 238 11.50 -20.99 0.69
N SER A 239 10.76 -21.53 -0.28
CA SER A 239 10.36 -20.81 -1.51
C SER A 239 9.45 -19.61 -1.20
N PRO A 240 9.56 -18.47 -1.92
CA PRO A 240 8.58 -17.38 -1.82
C PRO A 240 7.16 -17.80 -2.25
N ASN A 241 7.06 -18.81 -3.14
CA ASN A 241 5.81 -19.33 -3.67
C ASN A 241 5.32 -20.58 -2.92
N PHE A 242 5.78 -20.80 -1.68
CA PHE A 242 5.34 -21.94 -0.87
C PHE A 242 3.91 -21.73 -0.37
N VAL A 243 3.04 -22.68 -0.68
CA VAL A 243 1.72 -22.83 -0.06
C VAL A 243 1.72 -24.17 0.69
N ALA A 244 1.35 -24.12 1.97
CA ALA A 244 1.26 -25.33 2.79
C ALA A 244 0.05 -26.19 2.36
N PRO A 245 0.11 -27.53 2.46
CA PRO A 245 -1.05 -28.39 2.24
C PRO A 245 -2.21 -28.07 3.19
N GLU A 246 -3.44 -28.26 2.73
CA GLU A 246 -4.63 -28.03 3.56
C GLU A 246 -4.57 -28.83 4.87
N GLY A 247 -4.94 -28.18 5.97
CA GLY A 247 -4.87 -28.75 7.32
C GLY A 247 -3.46 -28.82 7.95
N GLN A 248 -2.38 -28.52 7.22
CA GLN A 248 -1.01 -28.62 7.74
C GLN A 248 -0.35 -27.26 7.98
N SER A 249 0.00 -26.98 9.23
CA SER A 249 0.76 -25.78 9.61
C SER A 249 2.28 -25.95 9.35
N LEU A 250 2.67 -26.15 8.09
CA LEU A 250 4.09 -26.19 7.68
C LEU A 250 4.69 -24.76 7.66
N GLY A 251 5.23 -24.33 8.80
CA GLY A 251 6.01 -23.10 8.94
C GLY A 251 7.52 -23.33 8.80
N MET A 252 8.28 -22.27 8.49
CA MET A 252 9.75 -22.35 8.41
C MET A 252 10.37 -22.72 9.76
N ARG A 253 11.05 -23.87 9.79
CA ARG A 253 11.73 -24.49 10.94
C ARG A 253 13.13 -23.93 11.20
N ASN A 254 13.76 -24.23 12.35
CA ASN A 254 15.13 -23.80 12.72
C ASN A 254 16.21 -23.86 11.61
N ILE A 255 16.19 -24.88 10.77
CA ILE A 255 17.12 -25.01 9.62
C ILE A 255 17.05 -23.80 8.68
N HIS A 256 15.90 -23.14 8.57
CA HIS A 256 15.70 -21.89 7.83
C HIS A 256 16.33 -20.70 8.54
N VAL A 257 16.31 -20.65 9.88
CA VAL A 257 17.01 -19.61 10.66
C VAL A 257 18.52 -19.77 10.50
N PHE A 258 19.03 -21.00 10.55
CA PHE A 258 20.42 -21.32 10.21
C PHE A 258 20.77 -20.87 8.79
N GLY A 259 19.94 -21.22 7.79
CA GLY A 259 20.17 -20.80 6.41
C GLY A 259 20.14 -19.28 6.23
N LEU A 260 19.26 -18.57 6.94
CA LEU A 260 19.20 -17.10 6.91
C LEU A 260 20.44 -16.46 7.56
N ALA A 261 20.99 -17.04 8.64
CA ALA A 261 22.25 -16.57 9.21
C ALA A 261 23.40 -16.66 8.17
N ASN A 262 23.47 -17.77 7.44
CA ASN A 262 24.44 -17.97 6.36
C ASN A 262 24.21 -17.01 5.18
N VAL A 263 22.96 -16.79 4.75
CA VAL A 263 22.59 -15.81 3.70
C VAL A 263 22.97 -14.37 4.09
N LEU A 264 22.89 -14.02 5.37
CA LEU A 264 23.20 -12.68 5.87
C LEU A 264 24.66 -12.51 6.33
N HIS A 265 25.49 -13.55 6.21
CA HIS A 265 26.88 -13.57 6.71
C HIS A 265 26.98 -13.16 8.20
N ARG A 266 25.95 -13.47 9.00
CA ARG A 266 25.75 -12.87 10.34
C ARG A 266 24.97 -13.79 11.28
N PRO A 267 25.37 -13.91 12.56
CA PRO A 267 24.62 -14.70 13.53
C PRO A 267 23.19 -14.18 13.77
N ILE A 268 22.26 -15.11 13.98
CA ILE A 268 20.89 -14.85 14.43
C ILE A 268 20.69 -15.56 15.75
N VAL A 269 20.19 -14.86 16.76
CA VAL A 269 19.82 -15.42 18.07
C VAL A 269 18.30 -15.49 18.15
N LEU A 270 17.78 -16.68 18.43
CA LEU A 270 16.34 -16.92 18.66
C LEU A 270 16.08 -17.11 20.15
N LEU A 271 15.53 -16.07 20.78
CA LEU A 271 15.17 -16.08 22.20
C LEU A 271 13.75 -16.64 22.44
N ASP A 272 13.53 -17.06 23.67
CA ASP A 272 12.24 -17.45 24.22
C ASP A 272 12.11 -16.79 25.62
N LYS A 273 11.02 -17.06 26.35
CA LYS A 273 10.98 -16.83 27.80
C LYS A 273 12.07 -17.64 28.51
N LEU A 274 12.53 -17.21 29.69
CA LEU A 274 13.62 -17.88 30.42
C LEU A 274 13.38 -19.40 30.60
N SER A 275 12.18 -19.80 31.02
CA SER A 275 11.82 -21.22 31.20
C SER A 275 11.64 -22.00 29.89
N GLY A 276 11.55 -21.31 28.74
CA GLY A 276 11.56 -21.93 27.41
C GLY A 276 13.00 -22.20 26.96
N MET A 277 13.90 -21.24 27.15
CA MET A 277 15.34 -21.38 26.85
C MET A 277 16.07 -22.38 27.74
N GLN A 278 15.49 -22.73 28.89
CA GLN A 278 15.95 -23.80 29.79
C GLN A 278 15.38 -25.19 29.43
N SER A 279 14.49 -25.29 28.44
CA SER A 279 13.84 -26.54 28.05
C SER A 279 14.74 -27.43 27.20
N ILE A 280 14.53 -28.75 27.25
CA ILE A 280 15.25 -29.76 26.43
C ILE A 280 14.60 -29.90 25.04
N GLY A 281 14.30 -28.77 24.42
CA GLY A 281 13.72 -28.71 23.08
C GLY A 281 14.39 -27.60 22.27
N ASP A 282 14.71 -27.89 21.01
CA ASP A 282 15.46 -27.01 20.12
C ASP A 282 14.65 -25.79 19.64
N TYR A 283 13.81 -25.18 20.47
CA TYR A 283 12.98 -24.04 20.09
C TYR A 283 13.76 -22.72 20.11
N SER A 284 14.72 -22.56 21.02
CA SER A 284 15.58 -21.37 21.12
C SER A 284 17.04 -21.74 20.92
N ALA A 285 17.74 -21.06 20.01
CA ALA A 285 19.14 -21.37 19.69
C ALA A 285 19.87 -20.17 19.09
N THR A 286 21.21 -20.24 19.09
CA THR A 286 22.08 -19.32 18.36
C THR A 286 22.47 -19.96 17.02
N PHE A 287 22.18 -19.26 15.93
CA PHE A 287 22.43 -19.70 14.56
C PHE A 287 23.65 -18.98 14.00
N LEU A 288 24.71 -19.75 13.72
CA LEU A 288 25.98 -19.22 13.24
C LEU A 288 26.10 -19.41 11.71
N PRO A 289 26.71 -18.46 10.98
CA PRO A 289 26.91 -18.53 9.54
C PRO A 289 28.06 -19.50 9.15
N ALA A 290 28.04 -20.74 9.67
CA ALA A 290 29.17 -21.66 9.62
C ALA A 290 29.51 -22.26 8.24
N LEU A 291 28.71 -22.00 7.21
CA LEU A 291 29.05 -22.31 5.80
C LEU A 291 29.82 -21.17 5.12
N ILE A 292 29.94 -20.02 5.79
CA ILE A 292 30.64 -18.81 5.36
C ILE A 292 31.92 -18.65 6.20
N PRO A 293 33.07 -18.30 5.61
CA PRO A 293 34.29 -17.99 6.37
C PRO A 293 34.11 -16.84 7.38
N VAL A 294 34.64 -17.00 8.59
CA VAL A 294 34.60 -16.00 9.69
C VAL A 294 35.09 -14.60 9.27
N HIS A 295 35.97 -14.51 8.27
CA HIS A 295 36.49 -13.23 7.78
C HIS A 295 35.50 -12.46 6.89
N GLU A 296 34.55 -13.14 6.24
CA GLU A 296 33.45 -12.54 5.47
C GLU A 296 32.28 -12.15 6.37
N CYS A 297 32.20 -12.71 7.58
CA CYS A 297 31.22 -12.36 8.62
C CYS A 297 31.60 -11.10 9.42
N LYS A 298 32.44 -10.23 8.84
CA LYS A 298 33.00 -9.03 9.46
C LYS A 298 32.77 -7.80 8.61
N SER A 299 32.60 -6.68 9.28
CA SER A 299 32.65 -5.35 8.69
C SER A 299 34.00 -5.07 8.03
N LYS A 300 34.04 -4.06 7.14
CA LYS A 300 35.28 -3.56 6.50
C LYS A 300 36.35 -3.10 7.50
N ASN A 301 35.97 -2.88 8.76
CA ASN A 301 36.86 -2.50 9.86
C ASN A 301 37.36 -3.72 10.68
N GLY A 302 37.13 -4.95 10.19
CA GLY A 302 37.52 -6.20 10.86
C GLY A 302 36.66 -6.58 12.08
N GLN A 303 35.65 -5.79 12.43
CA GLN A 303 34.75 -6.07 13.55
C GLN A 303 33.63 -7.02 13.12
N LEU A 304 33.34 -8.03 13.93
CA LEU A 304 32.18 -8.93 13.78
C LEU A 304 30.87 -8.13 13.86
N TYR A 305 29.87 -8.51 13.06
CA TYR A 305 28.54 -7.94 13.18
C TYR A 305 27.86 -8.45 14.46
N PRO A 306 27.24 -7.57 15.29
CA PRO A 306 26.50 -8.04 16.46
C PRO A 306 25.26 -8.85 16.00
N PRO A 307 24.90 -9.95 16.68
CA PRO A 307 23.81 -10.83 16.24
C PRO A 307 22.48 -10.09 16.05
N LEU A 308 21.72 -10.49 15.02
CA LEU A 308 20.29 -10.17 14.96
C LEU A 308 19.55 -10.96 16.04
N VAL A 309 18.51 -10.37 16.64
CA VAL A 309 17.70 -11.06 17.64
C VAL A 309 16.26 -11.16 17.17
N ILE A 310 15.77 -12.38 17.11
CA ILE A 310 14.37 -12.74 16.95
C ILE A 310 13.91 -13.50 18.19
N ALA A 311 12.61 -13.60 18.39
CA ALA A 311 12.01 -14.31 19.50
C ALA A 311 10.68 -14.95 19.11
N TRP A 312 10.25 -15.93 19.89
CA TRP A 312 8.89 -16.43 19.84
C TRP A 312 7.91 -15.47 20.51
N SER A 313 6.77 -15.21 19.88
CA SER A 313 5.74 -14.34 20.47
C SER A 313 4.89 -15.03 21.54
N SER A 314 4.86 -16.36 21.57
CA SER A 314 4.04 -17.15 22.48
C SER A 314 4.58 -18.56 22.71
N ALA A 315 4.02 -19.23 23.72
CA ALA A 315 4.31 -20.64 24.03
C ALA A 315 3.97 -21.62 22.91
N GLY A 316 3.21 -21.21 21.89
CA GLY A 316 2.89 -22.07 20.74
C GLY A 316 4.01 -22.23 19.72
N HIS A 317 5.13 -21.49 19.86
CA HIS A 317 6.32 -21.57 18.99
C HIS A 317 5.98 -21.56 17.48
N ASN A 318 4.98 -20.75 17.10
CA ASN A 318 4.38 -20.73 15.77
C ASN A 318 4.46 -19.36 15.07
N HIS A 319 4.98 -18.33 15.74
CA HIS A 319 5.11 -16.99 15.18
C HIS A 319 6.38 -16.29 15.68
N TYR A 320 7.20 -15.86 14.73
CA TYR A 320 8.46 -15.16 14.96
C TYR A 320 8.26 -13.64 14.97
N ILE A 321 8.85 -12.96 15.94
CA ILE A 321 8.97 -11.49 16.00
C ILE A 321 10.45 -11.08 16.14
N PRO A 322 10.86 -9.87 15.72
CA PRO A 322 12.19 -9.36 15.99
C PRO A 322 12.22 -8.54 17.28
N LEU A 323 13.37 -8.58 17.97
CA LEU A 323 13.68 -7.69 19.07
C LEU A 323 14.65 -6.61 18.55
N VAL A 324 14.23 -5.35 18.57
CA VAL A 324 14.95 -4.23 17.93
C VAL A 324 15.36 -3.17 18.95
N GLY A 325 16.41 -2.40 18.63
CA GLY A 325 16.84 -1.28 19.45
C GLY A 325 15.85 -0.10 19.39
N VAL A 326 15.90 0.80 20.37
CA VAL A 326 15.11 2.05 20.36
C VAL A 326 16.02 3.23 20.04
N SER A 327 15.62 4.04 19.05
CA SER A 327 16.39 5.19 18.58
C SER A 327 16.63 6.22 19.69
N GLY A 328 17.84 6.77 19.76
CA GLY A 328 18.28 7.69 20.81
C GLY A 328 18.70 7.02 22.13
N ARG A 329 18.60 5.69 22.25
CA ARG A 329 19.18 4.91 23.35
C ARG A 329 20.50 4.24 22.89
N PRO A 330 21.43 3.91 23.80
CA PRO A 330 22.63 3.14 23.47
C PRO A 330 22.33 1.76 22.87
N ILE A 331 23.31 1.13 22.22
CA ILE A 331 23.21 -0.26 21.75
C ILE A 331 22.74 -1.17 22.90
N PRO A 332 21.71 -2.01 22.71
CA PRO A 332 21.31 -2.97 23.74
C PRO A 332 22.38 -4.04 23.91
N LYS A 333 22.70 -4.36 25.17
CA LYS A 333 23.55 -5.50 25.55
C LYS A 333 22.72 -6.73 25.93
N CYS A 334 23.24 -7.92 25.65
CA CYS A 334 22.71 -9.21 26.12
C CYS A 334 23.82 -9.98 26.84
N PRO A 335 23.59 -10.48 28.08
CA PRO A 335 24.60 -11.24 28.81
C PRO A 335 24.74 -12.66 28.24
N ARG A 336 25.96 -13.24 28.25
CA ARG A 336 26.23 -14.58 27.67
C ARG A 336 25.29 -15.66 28.17
N TRP A 337 24.95 -15.69 29.46
CA TRP A 337 24.06 -16.71 30.04
C TRP A 337 22.64 -16.71 29.44
N LEU A 338 22.24 -15.62 28.78
CA LEU A 338 20.96 -15.48 28.08
C LEU A 338 21.08 -15.80 26.57
N VAL A 339 22.30 -15.92 26.03
CA VAL A 339 22.55 -16.35 24.65
C VAL A 339 22.40 -17.88 24.57
N PRO A 340 21.43 -18.42 23.82
CA PRO A 340 21.21 -19.86 23.74
C PRO A 340 22.38 -20.59 23.05
N LYS A 341 22.43 -21.91 23.24
CA LYS A 341 23.42 -22.81 22.63
C LYS A 341 23.42 -22.74 21.09
N ALA A 342 24.55 -23.07 20.47
CA ALA A 342 24.70 -23.09 19.03
C ALA A 342 23.86 -24.22 18.41
N TRP A 343 23.05 -23.93 17.39
CA TRP A 343 22.17 -24.93 16.78
C TRP A 343 22.95 -25.86 15.83
N GLY A 344 22.99 -27.15 16.15
CA GLY A 344 23.70 -28.18 15.36
C GLY A 344 25.21 -27.95 15.23
N LEU A 345 25.82 -27.20 16.16
CA LEU A 345 27.23 -26.81 16.14
C LEU A 345 27.84 -26.86 17.56
N PRO A 346 29.17 -27.04 17.68
CA PRO A 346 29.88 -26.84 18.95
C PRO A 346 29.68 -25.42 19.48
N ASN A 347 29.50 -25.28 20.81
CA ASN A 347 29.20 -23.98 21.44
C ASN A 347 30.43 -23.05 21.46
N GLU A 348 31.61 -23.63 21.36
CA GLU A 348 32.92 -22.97 21.30
C GLU A 348 33.05 -22.08 20.05
N LEU A 349 32.23 -22.34 19.01
CA LEU A 349 32.15 -21.50 17.82
C LEU A 349 31.40 -20.18 18.07
N ILE A 350 30.63 -20.04 19.16
CA ILE A 350 29.91 -18.79 19.46
C ILE A 350 30.89 -17.62 19.56
N ASP A 351 32.02 -17.78 20.27
CA ASP A 351 33.05 -16.74 20.43
C ASP A 351 33.82 -16.41 19.14
N ALA A 352 33.76 -17.27 18.11
CA ALA A 352 34.35 -16.99 16.80
C ALA A 352 33.50 -16.01 15.97
N TYR A 353 32.19 -15.90 16.25
CA TYR A 353 31.24 -15.09 15.48
C TYR A 353 30.52 -14.00 16.29
N ILE A 354 30.43 -14.12 17.61
CA ILE A 354 29.80 -13.14 18.51
C ILE A 354 30.87 -12.60 19.47
N LYS A 355 31.06 -11.27 19.49
CA LYS A 355 31.98 -10.62 20.43
C LYS A 355 31.27 -10.31 21.74
N PHE A 356 31.86 -10.77 22.85
CA PHE A 356 31.51 -10.38 24.21
C PHE A 356 32.50 -9.32 24.74
N ASP A 357 32.08 -8.56 25.75
CA ASP A 357 32.87 -7.54 26.44
C ASP A 357 33.36 -8.01 27.83
N GLU A 358 34.02 -7.11 28.55
CA GLU A 358 34.58 -7.35 29.89
C GLU A 358 33.53 -7.70 30.96
N ASN A 359 32.23 -7.49 30.69
CA ASN A 359 31.11 -7.82 31.57
C ASN A 359 30.38 -9.09 31.08
N ASP A 360 31.04 -9.88 30.23
CA ASP A 360 30.51 -11.04 29.51
C ASP A 360 29.19 -10.77 28.77
N CYS A 361 29.05 -9.56 28.23
CA CYS A 361 27.90 -9.11 27.48
C CYS A 361 28.24 -8.92 25.99
N CYS A 362 27.40 -9.40 25.10
CA CYS A 362 27.47 -9.08 23.68
C CYS A 362 26.55 -7.90 23.35
N ASN A 363 26.93 -7.09 22.37
CA ASN A 363 26.00 -6.15 21.74
C ASN A 363 25.00 -6.93 20.88
N ILE A 364 23.75 -6.51 20.81
CA ILE A 364 22.71 -7.14 19.97
C ILE A 364 22.06 -6.12 19.03
N GLY A 365 21.67 -6.58 17.84
CA GLY A 365 21.27 -5.68 16.75
C GLY A 365 22.47 -4.87 16.24
N GLY A 366 22.40 -3.55 16.34
CA GLY A 366 23.46 -2.63 15.90
C GLY A 366 22.91 -1.25 15.52
N GLU A 367 23.78 -0.36 15.04
CA GLU A 367 23.42 1.05 14.75
C GLU A 367 23.45 1.38 13.25
N HIS A 368 23.86 0.46 12.39
CA HIS A 368 24.02 0.67 10.94
C HIS A 368 22.69 0.66 10.17
N CYS A 369 21.80 1.59 10.54
CA CYS A 369 20.52 1.80 9.86
C CYS A 369 20.71 2.13 8.38
N LEU A 370 19.79 1.67 7.52
CA LEU A 370 19.63 2.30 6.20
C LEU A 370 18.98 3.68 6.39
N PRO A 371 19.48 4.74 5.74
CA PRO A 371 18.84 6.06 5.83
C PRO A 371 17.40 6.03 5.30
N GLU A 372 16.44 6.55 6.05
CA GLU A 372 15.03 6.60 5.65
C GLU A 372 14.85 7.24 4.25
N LYS A 373 15.58 8.33 3.96
CA LYS A 373 15.57 8.99 2.64
C LYS A 373 16.02 8.09 1.48
N TYR A 374 16.80 7.04 1.75
CA TYR A 374 17.14 6.02 0.75
C TYR A 374 16.00 5.00 0.60
N ILE A 375 15.43 4.53 1.72
CA ILE A 375 14.27 3.61 1.72
C ILE A 375 13.09 4.24 0.97
N GLN A 376 12.72 5.49 1.29
CA GLN A 376 11.62 6.21 0.62
C GLN A 376 11.84 6.37 -0.89
N ARG A 377 13.10 6.58 -1.33
CA ARG A 377 13.45 6.66 -2.76
C ARG A 377 13.36 5.30 -3.44
N LEU A 378 13.89 4.26 -2.82
CA LEU A 378 13.82 2.88 -3.32
C LEU A 378 12.35 2.43 -3.46
N MET A 379 11.54 2.65 -2.43
CA MET A 379 10.10 2.37 -2.46
C MET A 379 9.39 3.10 -3.61
N ARG A 380 9.63 4.42 -3.78
CA ARG A 380 9.04 5.19 -4.89
C ARG A 380 9.45 4.66 -6.26
N ALA A 381 10.74 4.39 -6.47
CA ALA A 381 11.23 3.84 -7.73
C ALA A 381 10.54 2.51 -8.09
N MET A 382 10.16 1.73 -7.08
CA MET A 382 9.49 0.44 -7.24
C MET A 382 7.97 0.56 -7.34
N ASP A 383 7.34 1.58 -6.73
CA ASP A 383 5.94 1.97 -7.03
C ASP A 383 5.80 2.44 -8.51
N GLU A 384 6.77 3.21 -9.00
CA GLU A 384 6.84 3.61 -10.43
C GLU A 384 6.99 2.38 -11.33
N GLN A 385 7.87 1.43 -10.98
CA GLN A 385 8.06 0.17 -11.72
C GLN A 385 6.84 -0.75 -11.67
N PHE A 386 6.15 -0.80 -10.52
CA PHE A 386 4.92 -1.57 -10.33
C PHE A 386 3.79 -1.03 -11.20
N LEU A 387 3.65 0.30 -11.30
CA LEU A 387 2.71 0.95 -12.22
C LEU A 387 3.04 0.64 -13.69
N GLU A 388 4.32 0.60 -14.08
CA GLU A 388 4.71 0.22 -15.46
C GLU A 388 4.36 -1.25 -15.78
N ILE A 389 4.60 -2.18 -14.84
CA ILE A 389 4.36 -3.62 -15.06
C ILE A 389 2.87 -3.97 -15.00
N HIS A 390 2.13 -3.41 -14.04
CA HIS A 390 0.74 -3.79 -13.78
C HIS A 390 -0.30 -2.80 -14.31
N SER A 391 0.10 -1.65 -14.85
CA SER A 391 -0.79 -0.52 -15.22
C SER A 391 -1.65 0.02 -14.06
N VAL A 392 -1.34 -0.35 -12.80
CA VAL A 392 -2.03 0.06 -11.57
C VAL A 392 -1.03 0.26 -10.43
N THR A 393 -1.21 1.24 -9.53
CA THR A 393 -0.28 1.47 -8.41
C THR A 393 -0.53 0.55 -7.21
N ALA A 394 0.53 0.16 -6.49
CA ALA A 394 0.40 -0.66 -5.28
C ALA A 394 -0.41 0.05 -4.17
N SER A 395 -0.41 1.38 -4.10
CA SER A 395 -1.33 2.10 -3.21
C SER A 395 -2.79 1.97 -3.62
N LEU A 396 -3.12 1.90 -4.92
CA LEU A 396 -4.50 1.66 -5.36
C LEU A 396 -4.93 0.23 -5.02
N ILE A 397 -4.07 -0.78 -5.22
CA ILE A 397 -4.31 -2.16 -4.80
C ILE A 397 -4.52 -2.24 -3.27
N THR A 398 -3.73 -1.50 -2.49
CA THR A 398 -3.87 -1.43 -1.02
C THR A 398 -5.21 -0.80 -0.61
N ASP A 399 -5.62 0.27 -1.28
CA ASP A 399 -6.91 0.92 -1.00
C ASP A 399 -8.09 0.02 -1.44
N VAL A 400 -7.98 -0.72 -2.55
CA VAL A 400 -8.96 -1.73 -2.98
C VAL A 400 -9.07 -2.88 -1.97
N HIS A 401 -7.94 -3.41 -1.50
CA HIS A 401 -7.95 -4.47 -0.49
C HIS A 401 -8.65 -4.02 0.81
N GLN A 402 -8.38 -2.78 1.26
CA GLN A 402 -9.08 -2.19 2.41
C GLN A 402 -10.60 -2.08 2.17
N PHE A 403 -11.04 -1.48 1.06
CA PHE A 403 -12.43 -1.04 0.91
C PHE A 403 -13.38 -2.05 0.25
N LEU A 404 -12.89 -3.01 -0.54
CA LEU A 404 -13.73 -4.03 -1.19
C LEU A 404 -13.61 -5.41 -0.51
N TYR A 405 -12.40 -5.83 -0.17
CA TYR A 405 -12.14 -7.21 0.23
C TYR A 405 -12.23 -7.42 1.75
N LYS A 406 -11.50 -6.64 2.55
CA LYS A 406 -11.60 -6.69 4.02
C LYS A 406 -12.99 -6.30 4.54
N SER A 407 -13.64 -5.32 3.91
CA SER A 407 -15.00 -4.88 4.24
C SER A 407 -16.07 -5.96 3.98
N SER A 408 -15.81 -6.89 3.07
CA SER A 408 -16.68 -8.05 2.77
C SER A 408 -16.44 -9.27 3.67
N GLY A 409 -15.47 -9.20 4.60
CA GLY A 409 -15.13 -10.29 5.51
C GLY A 409 -14.32 -11.44 4.88
N LEU A 410 -13.81 -11.28 3.66
CA LEU A 410 -12.97 -12.28 3.01
C LEU A 410 -11.54 -12.28 3.56
N VAL A 411 -11.02 -13.46 3.89
CA VAL A 411 -9.71 -13.68 4.52
C VAL A 411 -8.83 -14.54 3.61
N GLY A 412 -7.51 -14.32 3.61
CA GLY A 412 -6.55 -15.18 2.90
C GLY A 412 -6.44 -14.97 1.39
N ILE A 413 -7.02 -13.90 0.83
CA ILE A 413 -6.93 -13.60 -0.60
C ILE A 413 -5.48 -13.31 -1.01
N SER A 414 -5.02 -13.92 -2.10
CA SER A 414 -3.68 -13.66 -2.64
C SER A 414 -3.57 -12.24 -3.21
N PRO A 415 -2.45 -11.52 -3.01
CA PRO A 415 -2.28 -10.18 -3.58
C PRO A 415 -2.42 -10.14 -5.10
N GLN A 416 -2.03 -11.22 -5.79
CA GLN A 416 -2.17 -11.37 -7.25
C GLN A 416 -3.64 -11.30 -7.70
N MET A 417 -4.56 -11.98 -7.01
CA MET A 417 -5.99 -11.92 -7.33
C MET A 417 -6.56 -10.50 -7.15
N VAL A 418 -6.09 -9.77 -6.14
CA VAL A 418 -6.47 -8.36 -5.92
C VAL A 418 -5.93 -7.46 -7.04
N ILE A 419 -4.70 -7.70 -7.53
CA ILE A 419 -4.12 -6.99 -8.68
C ILE A 419 -4.96 -7.22 -9.94
N GLU A 420 -5.19 -8.47 -10.31
CA GLU A 420 -5.91 -8.87 -11.54
C GLU A 420 -7.36 -8.34 -11.53
N SER A 421 -8.07 -8.50 -10.41
CA SER A 421 -9.40 -7.93 -10.23
C SER A 421 -9.40 -6.41 -10.34
N THR A 422 -8.43 -5.71 -9.73
CA THR A 422 -8.34 -4.24 -9.82
C THR A 422 -8.05 -3.76 -11.24
N GLN A 423 -7.16 -4.44 -11.97
CA GLN A 423 -6.90 -4.17 -13.38
C GLN A 423 -8.18 -4.29 -14.21
N GLN A 424 -9.00 -5.32 -13.95
CA GLN A 424 -10.25 -5.54 -14.66
C GLN A 424 -11.31 -4.47 -14.32
N SER A 425 -11.56 -4.21 -13.03
CA SER A 425 -12.51 -3.16 -12.59
C SER A 425 -12.15 -1.75 -13.07
N ILE A 426 -10.90 -1.50 -13.48
CA ILE A 426 -10.46 -0.23 -14.10
C ILE A 426 -10.71 -0.22 -15.61
N LYS A 427 -10.41 -1.32 -16.33
CA LYS A 427 -10.73 -1.45 -17.77
C LYS A 427 -12.22 -1.27 -18.02
N ASP A 428 -13.04 -1.89 -17.17
CA ASP A 428 -14.51 -1.85 -17.26
C ASP A 428 -15.09 -0.52 -16.71
N GLY A 429 -14.25 0.39 -16.22
CA GLY A 429 -14.66 1.65 -15.61
C GLY A 429 -15.45 1.52 -14.30
N HIS A 430 -15.67 0.31 -13.78
CA HIS A 430 -16.42 0.03 -12.56
C HIS A 430 -15.82 0.65 -11.30
N LEU A 431 -14.49 0.81 -11.24
CA LEU A 431 -13.81 1.29 -10.03
C LEU A 431 -13.96 2.80 -9.84
N LYS A 432 -14.58 3.20 -8.71
CA LYS A 432 -14.82 4.60 -8.34
C LYS A 432 -14.11 4.99 -7.04
N ARG A 433 -13.77 6.26 -6.89
CA ARG A 433 -13.18 6.87 -5.68
C ARG A 433 -14.00 8.07 -5.23
N CYS A 434 -14.25 8.17 -3.92
CA CYS A 434 -14.99 9.30 -3.37
C CYS A 434 -14.09 10.52 -3.14
N LEU A 435 -14.45 11.68 -3.71
CA LEU A 435 -13.68 12.92 -3.50
C LEU A 435 -13.85 13.51 -2.09
N SER A 436 -14.88 13.08 -1.36
CA SER A 436 -15.02 13.38 0.05
C SER A 436 -14.10 12.48 0.89
N CYS A 437 -14.38 11.18 1.00
CA CYS A 437 -13.71 10.30 1.97
C CYS A 437 -12.49 9.51 1.44
N HIS A 438 -12.16 9.60 0.15
CA HIS A 438 -11.11 8.83 -0.54
C HIS A 438 -11.30 7.30 -0.58
N ALA A 439 -12.39 6.77 -0.01
CA ALA A 439 -12.75 5.37 -0.15
C ALA A 439 -12.92 4.97 -1.62
N VAL A 440 -12.51 3.75 -1.94
CA VAL A 440 -12.68 3.10 -3.24
C VAL A 440 -13.94 2.23 -3.16
N LEU A 441 -14.75 2.25 -4.21
CA LEU A 441 -15.98 1.45 -4.35
C LEU A 441 -16.01 0.86 -5.76
N GLU A 442 -16.46 -0.38 -5.90
CA GLU A 442 -16.80 -0.94 -7.21
C GLU A 442 -18.28 -0.65 -7.50
N GLN A 443 -18.57 -0.17 -8.72
CA GLN A 443 -19.91 0.08 -9.21
C GLN A 443 -20.10 -0.59 -10.57
N LYS A 444 -20.62 -1.81 -10.54
CA LYS A 444 -21.12 -2.51 -11.73
C LYS A 444 -22.51 -1.95 -12.06
N PRO A 445 -22.85 -1.74 -13.34
CA PRO A 445 -24.21 -1.34 -13.70
C PRO A 445 -25.19 -2.45 -13.25
N PRO A 446 -26.42 -2.11 -12.80
CA PRO A 446 -27.41 -3.08 -12.32
C PRO A 446 -28.15 -3.76 -13.48
N VAL A 447 -27.42 -4.13 -14.53
CA VAL A 447 -27.93 -4.48 -15.86
C VAL A 447 -27.10 -5.61 -16.46
N ASN A 448 -27.76 -6.62 -17.03
CA ASN A 448 -27.12 -7.66 -17.84
C ASN A 448 -26.73 -7.07 -19.20
N GLU A 449 -25.51 -7.36 -19.70
CA GLU A 449 -25.06 -6.90 -21.03
C GLU A 449 -26.04 -7.26 -22.16
N GLU A 450 -26.73 -8.40 -22.04
CA GLU A 450 -27.74 -8.85 -23.02
C GLU A 450 -28.89 -7.82 -23.19
N TRP A 451 -29.25 -7.07 -22.14
CA TRP A 451 -30.30 -6.04 -22.21
C TRP A 451 -29.90 -4.81 -23.01
N LEU A 452 -28.59 -4.59 -23.19
CA LEU A 452 -27.99 -3.42 -23.83
C LEU A 452 -27.65 -3.64 -25.31
N ARG A 453 -27.80 -4.88 -25.79
CA ARG A 453 -27.52 -5.34 -27.17
C ARG A 453 -28.83 -5.49 -27.97
N PRO A 454 -28.78 -5.62 -29.32
CA PRO A 454 -29.98 -5.76 -30.15
C PRO A 454 -30.86 -6.94 -29.70
N GLY A 455 -32.15 -6.67 -29.47
CA GLY A 455 -33.11 -7.62 -28.93
C GLY A 455 -33.23 -7.62 -27.38
N GLY A 456 -32.33 -6.95 -26.67
CA GLY A 456 -32.44 -6.71 -25.23
C GLY A 456 -33.51 -5.68 -24.87
N ASP A 457 -34.08 -5.76 -23.67
CA ASP A 457 -35.20 -4.90 -23.23
C ASP A 457 -34.87 -3.40 -23.29
N MET A 458 -33.67 -3.01 -22.84
CA MET A 458 -33.27 -1.60 -22.77
C MET A 458 -32.90 -1.04 -24.14
N TYR A 459 -32.23 -1.84 -24.98
CA TYR A 459 -32.01 -1.53 -26.40
C TYR A 459 -33.34 -1.36 -27.15
N THR A 460 -34.30 -2.26 -26.92
CA THR A 460 -35.63 -2.22 -27.54
C THR A 460 -36.40 -0.97 -27.10
N ALA A 461 -36.38 -0.62 -25.81
CA ALA A 461 -36.99 0.62 -25.32
C ALA A 461 -36.32 1.88 -25.90
N ALA A 462 -35.00 1.92 -26.03
CA ALA A 462 -34.29 3.07 -26.62
C ALA A 462 -34.57 3.22 -28.13
N SER A 463 -34.61 2.14 -28.89
CA SER A 463 -34.89 2.16 -30.34
C SER A 463 -36.33 2.57 -30.69
N GLN A 464 -37.26 2.49 -29.74
CA GLN A 464 -38.63 3.04 -29.86
C GLN A 464 -38.70 4.57 -29.63
N THR A 465 -37.60 5.23 -29.27
CA THR A 465 -37.55 6.70 -29.13
C THR A 465 -37.82 7.37 -30.49
N PRO A 466 -38.58 8.49 -30.57
CA PRO A 466 -38.77 9.22 -31.82
C PRO A 466 -37.43 9.67 -32.44
N GLY A 467 -37.11 9.13 -33.63
CA GLY A 467 -35.81 9.29 -34.30
C GLY A 467 -34.89 8.08 -34.23
N GLY A 468 -35.22 7.07 -33.43
CA GLY A 468 -34.47 5.81 -33.28
C GLY A 468 -33.23 5.94 -32.40
N LEU A 469 -32.26 5.04 -32.63
CA LEU A 469 -30.94 5.09 -32.01
C LEU A 469 -30.02 6.03 -32.79
N ILE A 470 -29.52 7.05 -32.10
CA ILE A 470 -28.65 8.11 -32.63
C ILE A 470 -27.29 8.00 -31.94
N ASP A 471 -26.20 8.04 -32.71
CA ASP A 471 -24.85 7.87 -32.18
C ASP A 471 -24.51 8.92 -31.10
N ALA A 472 -23.87 8.47 -30.03
CA ALA A 472 -23.56 9.23 -28.81
C ALA A 472 -24.77 9.88 -28.09
N GLN A 473 -26.02 9.64 -28.52
CA GLN A 473 -27.21 10.13 -27.83
C GLN A 473 -27.42 9.40 -26.50
N MET A 474 -27.83 10.15 -25.48
CA MET A 474 -28.13 9.65 -24.14
C MET A 474 -29.60 9.24 -24.01
N TYR A 475 -29.84 8.02 -23.51
CA TYR A 475 -31.15 7.41 -23.25
C TYR A 475 -31.27 7.11 -21.75
N THR A 476 -32.31 7.62 -21.10
CA THR A 476 -32.50 7.52 -19.64
C THR A 476 -33.52 6.45 -19.28
N PHE A 477 -33.16 5.61 -18.31
CA PHE A 477 -33.95 4.47 -17.83
C PHE A 477 -34.23 4.62 -16.32
N PRO A 478 -35.36 5.27 -15.94
CA PRO A 478 -35.60 5.65 -14.55
C PRO A 478 -35.76 4.46 -13.58
N GLN A 479 -36.28 3.32 -14.05
CA GLN A 479 -36.48 2.12 -13.22
C GLN A 479 -35.15 1.47 -12.79
N GLN A 480 -34.09 1.66 -13.58
CA GLN A 480 -32.75 1.09 -13.38
C GLN A 480 -31.74 2.16 -12.88
N GLU A 481 -32.20 3.39 -12.62
CA GLU A 481 -31.39 4.59 -12.31
C GLU A 481 -30.20 4.80 -13.28
N LEU A 482 -30.39 4.54 -14.58
CA LEU A 482 -29.31 4.48 -15.57
C LEU A 482 -29.48 5.45 -16.75
N VAL A 483 -28.37 5.90 -17.34
CA VAL A 483 -28.36 6.71 -18.58
C VAL A 483 -27.36 6.10 -19.55
N CYS A 484 -27.82 5.45 -20.61
CA CYS A 484 -26.93 4.82 -21.59
C CYS A 484 -26.64 5.74 -22.79
N SER A 485 -25.40 5.78 -23.25
CA SER A 485 -25.03 6.34 -24.55
C SER A 485 -25.03 5.25 -25.61
N TYR A 486 -25.74 5.42 -26.72
CA TYR A 486 -25.62 4.50 -27.85
C TYR A 486 -24.29 4.71 -28.60
N ASP A 487 -23.64 3.61 -29.00
CA ASP A 487 -22.48 3.58 -29.90
C ASP A 487 -22.81 2.82 -31.18
N GLN A 488 -22.80 3.53 -32.31
CA GLN A 488 -23.10 2.97 -33.62
C GLN A 488 -22.00 2.01 -34.13
N GLN A 489 -20.77 2.03 -33.59
CA GLN A 489 -19.69 1.15 -34.04
C GLN A 489 -19.77 -0.26 -33.44
N SER A 490 -20.20 -0.39 -32.19
CA SER A 490 -20.42 -1.68 -31.53
C SER A 490 -21.86 -2.19 -31.57
N ASP A 491 -22.83 -1.33 -31.92
CA ASP A 491 -24.27 -1.59 -31.86
C ASP A 491 -24.75 -1.95 -30.43
N VAL A 492 -24.34 -1.13 -29.45
CA VAL A 492 -24.60 -1.35 -28.01
C VAL A 492 -24.95 -0.05 -27.29
N LEU A 493 -25.85 -0.14 -26.30
CA LEU A 493 -26.05 0.90 -25.29
C LEU A 493 -24.97 0.82 -24.20
N HIS A 494 -24.02 1.75 -24.17
CA HIS A 494 -22.98 1.80 -23.14
C HIS A 494 -23.52 2.42 -21.84
N PRO A 495 -23.42 1.75 -20.68
CA PRO A 495 -24.14 2.14 -19.46
C PRO A 495 -23.43 3.25 -18.67
N GLY A 496 -23.85 4.50 -18.87
CA GLY A 496 -23.48 5.63 -18.04
C GLY A 496 -24.22 5.60 -16.70
N LEU A 497 -23.57 5.12 -15.65
CA LEU A 497 -24.11 5.24 -14.29
C LEU A 497 -24.39 6.71 -13.93
N LEU A 498 -25.64 6.99 -13.53
CA LEU A 498 -25.93 8.17 -12.72
C LEU A 498 -24.99 8.19 -11.51
N LEU A 499 -24.50 9.38 -11.16
CA LEU A 499 -23.48 9.61 -10.14
C LEU A 499 -24.00 9.32 -8.72
N SER A 500 -24.22 8.04 -8.45
CA SER A 500 -24.71 7.52 -7.17
C SER A 500 -23.73 7.89 -6.05
N ALA A 501 -24.28 8.54 -5.03
CA ALA A 501 -23.51 9.11 -3.95
C ALA A 501 -22.81 8.02 -3.11
N CYS A 502 -21.55 8.26 -2.72
CA CYS A 502 -20.71 7.31 -1.99
C CYS A 502 -21.49 6.60 -0.86
N THR A 503 -21.55 5.27 -0.89
CA THR A 503 -22.31 4.46 0.08
C THR A 503 -21.95 4.80 1.53
N LEU A 504 -20.69 5.14 1.80
CA LEU A 504 -20.14 5.39 3.14
C LEU A 504 -20.38 6.81 3.68
N CYS A 505 -20.38 7.85 2.82
CA CYS A 505 -20.44 9.25 3.28
C CYS A 505 -21.30 10.19 2.41
N LYS A 506 -21.98 9.65 1.40
CA LYS A 506 -22.82 10.37 0.41
C LYS A 506 -22.13 11.52 -0.34
N GLY A 507 -20.79 11.57 -0.32
CA GLY A 507 -19.99 12.45 -1.18
C GLY A 507 -19.90 11.97 -2.64
N PRO A 508 -19.49 12.84 -3.57
CA PRO A 508 -19.38 12.50 -5.00
C PRO A 508 -18.34 11.40 -5.25
N LEU A 509 -18.67 10.52 -6.20
CA LEU A 509 -17.80 9.48 -6.75
C LEU A 509 -17.27 9.88 -8.14
N ARG A 510 -16.04 9.47 -8.46
CA ARG A 510 -15.43 9.59 -9.79
C ARG A 510 -14.75 8.29 -10.19
N THR A 511 -14.72 7.98 -11.49
CA THR A 511 -13.96 6.84 -12.03
C THR A 511 -12.46 6.98 -11.70
N VAL A 512 -11.79 5.86 -11.48
CA VAL A 512 -10.38 5.80 -11.03
C VAL A 512 -9.48 5.38 -12.19
N LYS A 513 -8.35 6.07 -12.38
CA LYS A 513 -7.28 5.65 -13.30
C LYS A 513 -6.32 4.68 -12.61
N GLY A 514 -5.48 3.99 -13.38
CA GLY A 514 -4.47 3.07 -12.85
C GLY A 514 -3.53 3.67 -11.79
N ASP A 515 -3.19 4.96 -11.90
CA ASP A 515 -2.38 5.66 -10.90
C ASP A 515 -3.07 5.84 -9.52
N GLY A 516 -4.39 5.62 -9.44
CA GLY A 516 -5.23 5.87 -8.26
C GLY A 516 -5.81 7.28 -8.19
N SER A 517 -5.57 8.13 -9.20
CA SER A 517 -6.19 9.44 -9.32
C SER A 517 -7.66 9.32 -9.79
N PRO A 518 -8.56 10.18 -9.29
CA PRO A 518 -9.91 10.28 -9.82
C PRO A 518 -9.91 11.03 -11.17
N VAL A 519 -10.82 10.66 -12.05
CA VAL A 519 -11.21 11.47 -13.21
C VAL A 519 -12.14 12.59 -12.74
N TYR A 520 -11.56 13.74 -12.41
CA TYR A 520 -12.31 14.93 -12.00
C TYR A 520 -13.20 15.49 -13.13
N ILE A 521 -14.29 16.16 -12.74
CA ILE A 521 -15.12 17.00 -13.60
C ILE A 521 -15.14 18.44 -13.07
N ASN A 522 -15.57 19.39 -13.89
CA ASN A 522 -15.57 20.82 -13.54
C ASN A 522 -16.35 21.11 -12.26
N GLY A 523 -15.72 21.83 -11.32
CA GLY A 523 -16.24 22.14 -9.99
C GLY A 523 -15.85 21.15 -8.90
N ASP A 524 -15.22 20.01 -9.24
CA ASP A 524 -14.76 19.05 -8.24
C ASP A 524 -13.70 19.62 -7.31
N ARG A 525 -13.87 19.40 -6.01
CA ARG A 525 -12.82 19.65 -5.03
C ARG A 525 -11.72 18.58 -5.13
N THR A 526 -10.51 19.03 -5.42
CA THR A 526 -9.30 18.19 -5.57
C THR A 526 -8.71 17.76 -4.23
N SER A 527 -7.64 16.98 -4.28
CA SER A 527 -6.76 16.67 -3.13
C SER A 527 -5.76 17.77 -2.78
N THR A 528 -5.55 18.77 -3.64
CA THR A 528 -4.49 19.77 -3.49
C THR A 528 -4.94 20.89 -2.56
N PRO A 529 -4.24 21.18 -1.44
CA PRO A 529 -4.61 22.27 -0.54
C PRO A 529 -4.31 23.64 -1.18
N VAL A 530 -5.15 24.64 -0.90
CA VAL A 530 -4.84 26.03 -1.29
C VAL A 530 -3.76 26.59 -0.38
N GLN A 531 -2.82 27.34 -0.95
CA GLN A 531 -1.76 28.03 -0.22
C GLN A 531 -2.03 29.53 -0.14
N GLY A 532 -2.68 29.98 0.95
CA GLY A 532 -2.99 31.38 1.23
C GLY A 532 -4.48 31.60 1.46
N ALA A 533 -4.95 32.82 1.20
CA ALA A 533 -6.38 33.14 1.22
C ALA A 533 -7.07 32.63 -0.05
N SER A 534 -8.26 32.05 0.10
CA SER A 534 -9.19 31.68 -0.97
C SER A 534 -10.59 32.19 -0.60
N THR A 535 -11.40 32.52 -1.59
CA THR A 535 -12.83 32.81 -1.38
C THR A 535 -13.60 31.52 -1.05
N CYS A 536 -13.11 30.36 -1.50
CA CYS A 536 -13.68 29.06 -1.19
C CYS A 536 -13.16 28.52 0.15
N LYS A 537 -14.03 28.55 1.17
CA LYS A 537 -13.73 28.08 2.54
C LYS A 537 -13.47 26.57 2.67
N CYS A 538 -13.43 25.79 1.58
CA CYS A 538 -13.18 24.35 1.64
C CYS A 538 -11.71 24.00 1.92
N GLY A 539 -10.76 24.91 1.60
CA GLY A 539 -9.32 24.75 1.84
C GLY A 539 -8.55 23.95 0.77
N PHE A 540 -9.18 23.55 -0.32
CA PHE A 540 -8.60 22.78 -1.42
C PHE A 540 -8.89 23.43 -2.77
N LYS A 541 -8.04 23.16 -3.77
CA LYS A 541 -8.25 23.62 -5.14
C LYS A 541 -9.43 22.91 -5.80
N HIS A 542 -10.00 23.51 -6.83
CA HIS A 542 -11.11 22.99 -7.62
C HIS A 542 -10.67 22.69 -9.05
N PHE A 543 -11.10 21.56 -9.60
CA PHE A 543 -10.78 21.18 -10.96
C PHE A 543 -11.66 21.94 -11.96
N TRP A 544 -11.05 22.45 -13.02
CA TRP A 544 -11.77 23.02 -14.16
C TRP A 544 -10.94 22.93 -15.44
N ASP A 545 -11.53 22.41 -16.53
CA ASP A 545 -10.95 22.31 -17.87
C ASP A 545 -9.49 21.82 -17.92
N GLY A 546 -9.17 20.80 -17.10
CA GLY A 546 -7.84 20.19 -17.03
C GLY A 546 -6.85 20.86 -16.06
N LYS A 547 -7.27 21.86 -15.28
CA LYS A 547 -6.42 22.60 -14.33
C LYS A 547 -7.00 22.65 -12.91
N GLU A 548 -6.20 23.07 -11.94
CA GLU A 548 -6.61 23.24 -10.53
C GLU A 548 -6.57 24.70 -10.06
N TYR A 549 -7.75 25.26 -9.77
CA TYR A 549 -7.99 26.66 -9.38
C TYR A 549 -8.11 26.81 -7.85
N ASP A 550 -7.64 27.91 -7.28
CA ASP A 550 -7.75 28.21 -5.84
C ASP A 550 -9.18 28.55 -5.41
N ASN A 551 -10.01 29.03 -6.35
CA ASN A 551 -11.40 29.40 -6.14
C ASN A 551 -12.36 28.63 -7.07
N LEU A 552 -13.67 28.74 -6.83
CA LEU A 552 -14.70 28.36 -7.80
C LEU A 552 -15.01 29.56 -8.71
N PRO A 553 -15.40 29.35 -9.98
CA PRO A 553 -15.71 30.45 -10.89
C PRO A 553 -17.02 31.14 -10.52
N GLU A 554 -17.09 32.45 -10.78
CA GLU A 554 -18.34 33.19 -10.83
C GLU A 554 -19.13 32.78 -12.10
N VAL A 555 -20.44 32.67 -11.96
CA VAL A 555 -21.33 32.11 -12.99
C VAL A 555 -22.09 33.26 -13.66
N ILE A 556 -21.67 33.61 -14.88
CA ILE A 556 -22.08 34.81 -15.61
C ILE A 556 -23.01 34.42 -16.78
N PRO A 557 -24.32 34.72 -16.71
CA PRO A 557 -25.20 34.54 -17.85
C PRO A 557 -24.91 35.59 -18.94
N VAL A 558 -24.68 35.13 -20.16
CA VAL A 558 -24.45 35.97 -21.35
C VAL A 558 -25.47 35.62 -22.43
N THR A 559 -26.03 36.63 -23.09
CA THR A 559 -26.89 36.44 -24.27
C THR A 559 -26.21 37.05 -25.50
N LEU A 560 -25.95 36.23 -26.51
CA LEU A 560 -25.41 36.63 -27.80
C LEU A 560 -26.57 36.76 -28.79
N GLU A 561 -26.59 37.83 -29.57
CA GLU A 561 -27.66 38.12 -30.55
C GLU A 561 -27.01 38.64 -31.83
N TRP A 562 -27.17 37.90 -32.94
CA TRP A 562 -26.60 38.25 -34.24
C TRP A 562 -27.42 37.61 -35.37
N GLY A 563 -27.65 38.33 -36.46
CA GLY A 563 -28.39 37.81 -37.62
C GLY A 563 -29.81 37.28 -37.32
N GLY A 564 -30.48 37.76 -36.26
CA GLY A 564 -31.77 37.24 -35.80
C GLY A 564 -31.69 35.97 -34.94
N LYS A 565 -30.50 35.35 -34.81
CA LYS A 565 -30.24 34.19 -33.93
C LYS A 565 -29.83 34.70 -32.54
N ALA A 566 -30.59 34.28 -31.51
CA ALA A 566 -30.27 34.54 -30.11
C ALA A 566 -29.78 33.26 -29.41
N VAL A 567 -28.67 33.33 -28.69
CA VAL A 567 -28.07 32.22 -27.93
C VAL A 567 -27.84 32.69 -26.49
N LYS A 568 -28.32 31.90 -25.52
CA LYS A 568 -28.02 32.10 -24.10
C LYS A 568 -26.97 31.09 -23.68
N GLU A 569 -25.90 31.55 -23.04
CA GLU A 569 -24.77 30.72 -22.63
C GLU A 569 -24.27 31.17 -21.25
N THR A 570 -23.75 30.23 -20.47
CA THR A 570 -23.19 30.49 -19.13
C THR A 570 -21.66 30.54 -19.20
N VAL A 571 -21.09 31.71 -18.91
CA VAL A 571 -19.65 31.91 -18.79
C VAL A 571 -19.20 31.62 -17.36
N HIS A 572 -18.11 30.86 -17.23
CA HIS A 572 -17.46 30.56 -15.95
C HIS A 572 -16.22 31.45 -15.81
N TRP A 573 -16.24 32.33 -14.80
CA TRP A 573 -15.29 33.43 -14.66
C TRP A 573 -14.39 33.26 -13.42
N PHE A 574 -13.09 33.10 -13.64
CA PHE A 574 -12.10 32.95 -12.58
C PHE A 574 -11.47 34.31 -12.25
N GLN A 575 -11.52 34.69 -10.98
CA GLN A 575 -10.96 35.94 -10.48
C GLN A 575 -10.45 35.75 -9.04
N ASN A 576 -9.37 36.47 -8.70
CA ASN A 576 -8.64 36.38 -7.43
C ASN A 576 -7.89 35.03 -7.25
N GLU A 577 -7.49 34.40 -8.34
CA GLU A 577 -6.51 33.32 -8.34
C GLU A 577 -5.13 33.84 -7.92
N ARG A 578 -4.37 33.04 -7.14
CA ARG A 578 -3.02 33.43 -6.68
C ARG A 578 -2.02 33.45 -7.84
N ASP A 579 -2.17 32.55 -8.81
CA ASP A 579 -1.52 32.67 -10.11
C ASP A 579 -2.34 33.62 -10.99
N VAL A 580 -1.79 34.80 -11.26
CA VAL A 580 -2.51 35.83 -12.02
C VAL A 580 -2.85 35.36 -13.45
N SER A 581 -2.06 34.44 -14.02
CA SER A 581 -2.29 33.87 -15.36
C SER A 581 -3.48 32.90 -15.43
N MET A 582 -4.00 32.46 -14.28
CA MET A 582 -5.19 31.62 -14.19
C MET A 582 -6.50 32.43 -14.19
N ASN A 583 -6.47 33.74 -13.89
CA ASN A 583 -7.66 34.58 -13.97
C ASN A 583 -8.18 34.67 -15.42
N SER A 584 -9.50 34.74 -15.59
CA SER A 584 -10.15 34.80 -16.89
C SER A 584 -9.80 36.09 -17.64
N ASN A 585 -9.33 35.96 -18.88
CA ASN A 585 -9.15 37.10 -19.78
C ASN A 585 -10.44 37.35 -20.57
N VAL A 586 -11.03 38.54 -20.44
CA VAL A 586 -12.35 38.84 -21.01
C VAL A 586 -12.40 38.74 -22.54
N TYR A 587 -11.35 39.16 -23.24
CA TYR A 587 -11.30 39.05 -24.70
C TYR A 587 -11.13 37.60 -25.15
N ALA A 588 -10.28 36.81 -24.48
CA ALA A 588 -10.11 35.39 -24.80
C ALA A 588 -11.40 34.58 -24.55
N VAL A 589 -12.15 34.91 -23.49
CA VAL A 589 -13.46 34.30 -23.20
C VAL A 589 -14.49 34.72 -24.25
N ALA A 590 -14.62 36.03 -24.52
CA ALA A 590 -15.60 36.55 -25.48
C ALA A 590 -15.37 36.04 -26.92
N SER A 591 -14.11 36.01 -27.39
CA SER A 591 -13.77 35.49 -28.71
C SER A 591 -14.04 34.00 -28.83
N LYS A 592 -13.75 33.18 -27.80
CA LYS A 592 -14.15 31.75 -27.78
C LYS A 592 -15.67 31.59 -27.82
N LEU A 593 -16.41 32.42 -27.07
CA LEU A 593 -17.87 32.38 -26.99
C LEU A 593 -18.52 32.66 -28.36
N VAL A 594 -18.01 33.68 -29.06
CA VAL A 594 -18.46 34.04 -30.41
C VAL A 594 -18.06 32.97 -31.43
N GLN A 595 -16.80 32.52 -31.42
CA GLN A 595 -16.31 31.49 -32.34
C GLN A 595 -17.07 30.16 -32.20
N LYS A 596 -17.52 29.80 -31.00
CA LYS A 596 -18.32 28.59 -30.72
C LYS A 596 -19.70 28.61 -31.43
N TYR A 597 -20.35 29.77 -31.51
CA TYR A 597 -21.75 29.87 -31.96
C TYR A 597 -21.97 30.60 -33.29
N PHE A 598 -20.95 31.34 -33.74
CA PHE A 598 -20.91 32.19 -34.93
C PHE A 598 -19.54 32.08 -35.65
N PRO A 599 -19.05 30.87 -35.99
CA PRO A 599 -17.75 30.70 -36.64
C PRO A 599 -17.74 31.31 -38.05
N GLY A 600 -16.75 32.17 -38.33
CA GLY A 600 -16.55 32.78 -39.66
C GLY A 600 -17.44 34.00 -39.98
N GLU A 601 -18.32 34.43 -39.08
CA GLU A 601 -19.23 35.57 -39.28
C GLU A 601 -18.47 36.90 -39.46
N PHE A 602 -18.77 37.62 -40.54
CA PHE A 602 -18.12 38.88 -40.90
C PHE A 602 -18.61 40.04 -40.01
N GLY A 603 -17.69 40.83 -39.46
CA GLY A 603 -18.03 41.93 -38.53
C GLY A 603 -18.34 41.49 -37.09
N SER A 604 -18.10 40.21 -36.76
CA SER A 604 -18.28 39.60 -35.44
C SER A 604 -17.51 40.28 -34.29
N GLU A 605 -16.51 41.12 -34.58
CA GLU A 605 -15.84 42.02 -33.62
C GLU A 605 -16.84 42.83 -32.77
N ARG A 606 -17.94 43.32 -33.38
CA ARG A 606 -18.99 44.06 -32.65
C ARG A 606 -19.74 43.19 -31.65
N LEU A 607 -19.91 41.91 -31.96
CA LEU A 607 -20.51 40.92 -31.05
C LEU A 607 -19.53 40.57 -29.93
N VAL A 608 -18.23 40.40 -30.23
CA VAL A 608 -17.17 40.22 -29.22
C VAL A 608 -17.18 41.41 -28.25
N GLN A 609 -17.22 42.66 -28.74
CA GLN A 609 -17.27 43.83 -27.84
C GLN A 609 -18.55 43.86 -27.00
N LYS A 610 -19.73 43.55 -27.56
CA LYS A 610 -20.99 43.44 -26.78
C LYS A 610 -20.89 42.40 -25.66
N VAL A 611 -20.20 41.28 -25.90
CA VAL A 611 -19.93 40.24 -24.89
C VAL A 611 -18.90 40.72 -23.85
N VAL A 612 -17.80 41.35 -24.27
CA VAL A 612 -16.77 41.93 -23.37
C VAL A 612 -17.40 42.94 -22.42
N ASP A 613 -18.17 43.90 -22.94
CA ASP A 613 -18.94 44.86 -22.15
C ASP A 613 -19.88 44.18 -21.16
N THR A 614 -20.57 43.11 -21.57
CA THR A 614 -21.52 42.38 -20.73
C THR A 614 -20.83 41.67 -19.58
N ILE A 615 -19.66 41.05 -19.81
CA ILE A 615 -18.86 40.39 -18.78
C ILE A 615 -18.28 41.46 -17.83
N LEU A 616 -17.62 42.50 -18.36
CA LEU A 616 -17.01 43.56 -17.55
C LEU A 616 -18.02 44.28 -16.64
N ARG A 617 -19.27 44.48 -17.08
CA ARG A 617 -20.32 45.07 -16.23
C ARG A 617 -20.78 44.13 -15.11
N GLN A 618 -20.69 42.82 -15.29
CA GLN A 618 -21.05 41.83 -14.26
C GLN A 618 -19.89 41.53 -13.29
N THR A 619 -18.63 41.70 -13.73
CA THR A 619 -17.42 41.45 -12.92
C THR A 619 -16.80 42.72 -12.33
N ALA A 620 -17.28 43.91 -12.70
CA ALA A 620 -16.93 45.16 -12.05
C ALA A 620 -17.25 45.09 -10.55
N LYS A 621 -16.24 45.39 -9.72
CA LYS A 621 -16.23 45.34 -8.25
C LYS A 621 -17.58 45.69 -7.60
N LYS A 622 -18.19 44.73 -6.89
CA LYS A 622 -19.28 44.96 -5.91
C LYS A 622 -18.77 45.62 -4.61
N GLU A 623 -17.91 46.62 -4.72
CA GLU A 623 -17.37 47.39 -3.60
C GLU A 623 -18.36 48.48 -3.17
N GLY A 624 -19.47 48.05 -2.56
CA GLY A 624 -20.48 48.96 -1.99
C GLY A 624 -21.56 48.28 -1.16
N GLU A 625 -22.21 47.24 -1.70
CA GLU A 625 -23.48 46.71 -1.19
C GLU A 625 -23.36 45.69 -0.03
N ASN A 626 -22.34 45.81 0.82
CA ASN A 626 -22.15 44.94 2.00
C ASN A 626 -22.05 45.73 3.32
N LYS A 627 -23.00 46.66 3.53
CA LYS A 627 -23.31 47.22 4.86
C LYS A 627 -24.80 47.04 5.17
N GLY A 628 -25.15 45.83 5.61
CA GLY A 628 -26.36 45.56 6.38
C GLY A 628 -27.57 45.06 5.60
N LEU A 629 -27.61 43.76 5.31
CA LEU A 629 -28.78 42.93 5.62
C LEU A 629 -28.36 41.47 5.83
N PHE A 630 -28.97 40.82 6.82
CA PHE A 630 -28.89 39.36 7.00
C PHE A 630 -30.14 38.70 6.37
N ASP A 631 -30.09 37.38 6.23
CA ASP A 631 -31.21 36.49 5.93
C ASP A 631 -32.04 36.73 4.65
N LYS A 632 -31.53 36.17 3.54
CA LYS A 632 -32.13 34.92 2.99
C LYS A 632 -31.20 34.24 1.98
N LYS A 633 -30.47 33.20 2.42
CA LYS A 633 -29.79 32.28 1.50
C LYS A 633 -30.81 31.28 0.93
N LEU A 634 -30.94 31.24 -0.39
CA LEU A 634 -31.53 30.10 -1.07
C LEU A 634 -30.55 28.91 -1.01
N ASN A 635 -30.99 27.80 -0.42
CA ASN A 635 -30.26 26.54 -0.44
C ASN A 635 -30.39 25.91 -1.84
N LEU A 636 -29.41 26.12 -2.72
CA LEU A 636 -29.35 25.44 -4.02
C LEU A 636 -28.78 24.01 -3.90
N ASN A 637 -29.44 23.19 -3.08
CA ASN A 637 -29.24 21.74 -3.04
C ASN A 637 -30.29 21.04 -3.91
N HIS A 638 -30.26 21.29 -5.22
CA HIS A 638 -30.77 20.33 -6.20
C HIS A 638 -30.19 20.59 -7.59
N CYS A 639 -29.70 19.53 -8.23
CA CYS A 639 -29.61 19.46 -9.68
C CYS A 639 -30.79 18.59 -10.13
N LEU A 640 -31.73 19.16 -10.88
CA LEU A 640 -32.44 18.55 -12.02
C LEU A 640 -33.47 19.53 -12.61
N LEU A 641 -33.50 19.62 -13.94
CA LEU A 641 -34.65 19.80 -14.86
C LEU A 641 -35.77 20.85 -14.64
N CYS A 642 -36.39 21.18 -15.77
CA CYS A 642 -37.60 21.99 -16.00
C CYS A 642 -37.49 23.53 -15.96
N GLN A 643 -38.45 24.13 -16.68
CA GLN A 643 -38.54 25.53 -17.10
C GLN A 643 -39.68 26.24 -16.35
N VAL A 644 -39.71 27.58 -16.37
CA VAL A 644 -40.89 28.41 -16.68
C VAL A 644 -40.46 29.88 -16.84
N GLN A 645 -41.23 30.71 -17.55
CA GLN A 645 -40.82 32.07 -17.92
C GLN A 645 -40.87 33.08 -16.75
N LEU A 646 -40.00 34.10 -16.83
CA LEU A 646 -40.18 35.39 -16.15
C LEU A 646 -40.62 36.45 -17.16
N LEU A 647 -41.71 37.16 -16.85
CA LEU A 647 -42.18 38.31 -17.62
C LEU A 647 -41.45 39.59 -17.20
N PHE A 648 -41.08 40.42 -18.17
CA PHE A 648 -40.42 41.71 -17.98
C PHE A 648 -41.30 42.84 -18.51
N VAL A 649 -41.39 43.95 -17.76
CA VAL A 649 -41.84 45.26 -18.27
C VAL A 649 -40.90 46.33 -17.68
N PRO A 650 -40.34 47.26 -18.48
CA PRO A 650 -39.28 48.16 -18.04
C PRO A 650 -39.75 49.59 -17.72
N SER A 651 -38.90 50.38 -17.08
CA SER A 651 -38.97 51.84 -17.05
C SER A 651 -37.67 52.47 -17.58
N LYS A 652 -37.78 53.60 -18.29
CA LYS A 652 -36.65 54.34 -18.87
C LYS A 652 -36.25 55.51 -17.95
N ILE A 653 -34.95 55.79 -17.86
CA ILE A 653 -34.45 57.16 -17.71
C ILE A 653 -33.32 57.37 -18.73
N ILE A 654 -33.29 58.54 -19.36
CA ILE A 654 -32.25 58.98 -20.31
C ILE A 654 -31.67 60.28 -19.75
N LEU A 655 -30.34 60.39 -19.70
CA LEU A 655 -29.65 61.69 -19.74
C LEU A 655 -28.39 61.57 -20.62
N THR A 656 -28.10 62.66 -21.33
CA THR A 656 -27.05 62.77 -22.36
C THR A 656 -25.89 63.65 -21.90
N GLY A 657 -24.70 63.44 -22.46
CA GLY A 657 -23.55 64.32 -22.26
C GLY A 657 -22.40 63.97 -23.21
N GLU A 658 -21.86 64.95 -23.92
CA GLU A 658 -20.77 64.76 -24.88
C GLU A 658 -19.40 65.26 -24.39
N LYS A 659 -18.36 64.55 -24.83
CA LYS A 659 -17.01 65.06 -25.18
C LYS A 659 -16.25 65.92 -24.15
N LYS A 660 -15.20 65.32 -23.57
CA LYS A 660 -13.85 65.92 -23.56
C LYS A 660 -12.77 64.83 -23.53
N LYS A 661 -11.62 65.08 -24.17
CA LYS A 661 -10.44 64.21 -24.13
C LYS A 661 -9.50 64.67 -23.00
N THR A 662 -8.85 63.72 -22.34
CA THR A 662 -7.61 63.92 -21.59
C THR A 662 -6.67 62.74 -21.87
N PHE A 663 -5.40 63.02 -22.14
CA PHE A 663 -4.34 62.01 -22.38
C PHE A 663 -3.33 62.01 -21.22
N HIS A 664 -2.36 61.10 -21.28
CA HIS A 664 -1.66 60.54 -20.11
C HIS A 664 -0.41 61.30 -19.64
N LYS A 665 0.18 60.85 -18.53
CA LYS A 665 1.38 61.43 -17.90
C LYS A 665 2.56 60.44 -17.78
N GLU A 666 2.50 59.28 -18.44
CA GLU A 666 3.53 58.21 -18.36
C GLU A 666 4.03 57.74 -19.74
N GLU A 667 3.74 58.47 -20.82
CA GLU A 667 4.39 58.29 -22.14
C GLU A 667 5.81 58.90 -22.19
N LEU A 668 6.56 58.84 -21.08
CA LEU A 668 7.85 59.52 -20.91
C LEU A 668 8.91 58.63 -20.23
N THR A 669 9.32 57.54 -20.92
CA THR A 669 10.71 57.00 -20.96
C THR A 669 10.83 55.72 -21.81
N MET A 670 10.94 55.84 -23.14
CA MET A 670 11.66 54.91 -24.03
C MET A 670 11.92 55.60 -25.37
N SER A 671 13.14 55.50 -25.90
CA SER A 671 13.54 56.25 -27.11
C SER A 671 13.10 55.57 -28.42
N GLU A 672 12.88 56.34 -29.49
CA GLU A 672 12.59 55.79 -30.81
C GLU A 672 13.75 54.95 -31.36
N ALA A 673 15.00 55.33 -31.05
CA ALA A 673 16.18 54.52 -31.37
C ALA A 673 16.13 53.13 -30.71
N GLU A 674 15.55 53.05 -29.52
CA GLU A 674 15.40 51.83 -28.71
C GLU A 674 14.31 50.91 -29.28
N LYS A 675 13.19 51.49 -29.73
CA LYS A 675 12.14 50.79 -30.49
C LYS A 675 12.66 50.24 -31.82
N LEU A 676 13.51 50.99 -32.52
CA LEU A 676 14.18 50.58 -33.76
C LEU A 676 15.21 49.46 -33.54
N ILE A 677 16.01 49.52 -32.48
CA ILE A 677 16.95 48.44 -32.12
C ILE A 677 16.19 47.14 -31.82
N ARG A 678 15.06 47.23 -31.10
CA ARG A 678 14.22 46.07 -30.79
C ARG A 678 13.67 45.41 -32.05
N THR A 679 13.02 46.16 -32.94
CA THR A 679 12.50 45.59 -34.21
C THR A 679 13.61 45.03 -35.09
N ARG A 680 14.79 45.67 -35.14
CA ARG A 680 15.95 45.17 -35.89
C ARG A 680 16.47 43.84 -35.33
N THR A 681 16.46 43.68 -34.01
CA THR A 681 16.91 42.46 -33.32
C THR A 681 15.92 41.31 -33.51
N GLU A 682 14.63 41.56 -33.30
CA GLU A 682 13.55 40.58 -33.50
C GLU A 682 13.54 40.07 -34.95
N HIS A 683 13.75 40.95 -35.94
CA HIS A 683 13.76 40.57 -37.36
C HIS A 683 15.06 39.86 -37.82
N HIS A 684 16.20 40.05 -37.13
CA HIS A 684 17.44 39.32 -37.43
C HIS A 684 17.46 37.90 -36.84
N ALA A 685 16.85 37.70 -35.67
CA ALA A 685 16.77 36.39 -35.02
C ALA A 685 16.08 35.33 -35.90
N ALA A 686 14.96 35.70 -36.52
CA ALA A 686 14.19 34.85 -37.42
C ALA A 686 14.95 34.44 -38.70
N VAL A 687 15.96 35.22 -39.12
CA VAL A 687 16.78 34.95 -40.32
C VAL A 687 17.93 33.99 -40.00
N MET A 688 18.54 34.07 -38.81
CA MET A 688 19.61 33.13 -38.44
C MET A 688 19.09 31.73 -38.13
N GLN A 689 17.91 31.58 -37.52
CA GLN A 689 17.34 30.26 -37.22
C GLN A 689 16.85 29.46 -38.44
N LYS A 690 16.74 30.08 -39.62
CA LYS A 690 16.43 29.37 -40.88
C LYS A 690 17.67 28.97 -41.71
N ARG A 691 18.88 29.05 -41.15
CA ARG A 691 20.14 28.77 -41.86
C ARG A 691 20.89 27.50 -41.44
N GLN A 692 20.24 26.59 -40.68
CA GLN A 692 20.87 25.35 -40.19
C GLN A 692 20.10 24.05 -40.48
N SER A 693 19.21 24.06 -41.48
CA SER A 693 18.51 22.86 -41.97
C SER A 693 18.18 22.97 -43.47
N GLY A 694 19.21 22.98 -44.31
CA GLY A 694 19.06 23.07 -45.77
C GLY A 694 20.33 22.74 -46.57
N SER A 695 20.36 21.53 -47.15
CA SER A 695 21.21 21.07 -48.27
C SER A 695 22.73 21.35 -48.28
N THR A 696 23.51 20.25 -48.26
CA THR A 696 24.72 20.12 -49.09
C THR A 696 24.62 18.80 -49.86
N THR A 697 24.80 18.81 -51.19
CA THR A 697 24.45 17.66 -52.06
C THR A 697 25.62 17.05 -52.84
N VAL A 698 25.76 15.72 -52.68
CA VAL A 698 26.13 14.71 -53.68
C VAL A 698 27.47 14.84 -54.41
N LYS A 699 28.38 13.89 -54.13
CA LYS A 699 29.17 13.01 -55.06
C LYS A 699 29.73 11.84 -54.21
N LYS A 700 30.06 10.64 -54.70
CA LYS A 700 30.01 10.06 -56.06
C LYS A 700 29.50 8.58 -56.00
N THR A 701 30.01 7.69 -56.85
CA THR A 701 29.69 6.25 -57.02
C THR A 701 30.99 5.42 -57.14
N PRO A 702 30.98 4.06 -57.18
CA PRO A 702 29.88 3.07 -57.05
C PRO A 702 30.08 2.17 -55.79
N GLU A 703 29.83 0.86 -55.59
CA GLU A 703 29.52 -0.37 -56.39
C GLU A 703 28.73 -1.45 -55.55
N LYS A 704 28.17 -2.46 -56.26
CA LYS A 704 27.91 -3.89 -55.91
C LYS A 704 27.34 -4.33 -54.54
N GLY A 705 26.28 -5.17 -54.58
CA GLY A 705 26.09 -6.27 -53.60
C GLY A 705 24.67 -6.55 -53.06
N SER A 706 23.83 -7.27 -53.81
CA SER A 706 22.68 -8.06 -53.29
C SER A 706 22.98 -9.56 -53.56
N PRO A 707 22.34 -10.59 -52.92
CA PRO A 707 20.89 -10.77 -52.67
C PRO A 707 20.59 -11.41 -51.26
N PRO A 708 19.65 -12.39 -51.08
CA PRO A 708 18.20 -12.23 -50.86
C PRO A 708 17.69 -12.77 -49.49
N PRO A 709 16.40 -12.56 -49.12
CA PRO A 709 15.83 -13.00 -47.84
C PRO A 709 15.31 -14.45 -47.79
N LYS A 710 15.19 -14.99 -46.57
CA LYS A 710 14.39 -16.19 -46.19
C LYS A 710 13.64 -15.86 -44.90
N GLN A 711 12.30 -15.92 -44.85
CA GLN A 711 11.38 -17.06 -44.88
C GLN A 711 11.19 -17.78 -43.53
N VAL A 712 9.92 -17.68 -43.10
CA VAL A 712 9.15 -18.37 -42.05
C VAL A 712 9.64 -19.76 -41.62
N ALA A 713 9.54 -20.02 -40.31
CA ALA A 713 9.36 -21.36 -39.74
C ALA A 713 8.31 -21.30 -38.60
N SER A 714 7.69 -22.44 -38.27
CA SER A 714 6.63 -22.57 -37.26
C SER A 714 6.97 -23.76 -36.30
N PRO A 715 6.13 -24.16 -35.31
CA PRO A 715 6.61 -24.60 -34.00
C PRO A 715 7.13 -26.04 -33.91
N VAL A 716 7.84 -26.31 -32.81
CA VAL A 716 8.32 -27.63 -32.36
C VAL A 716 7.74 -27.89 -30.95
N PRO A 717 7.28 -29.10 -30.61
CA PRO A 717 6.23 -29.27 -29.58
C PRO A 717 6.70 -29.44 -28.13
N GLU A 718 5.75 -29.24 -27.21
CA GLU A 718 5.88 -29.42 -25.77
C GLU A 718 6.23 -30.86 -25.37
N LYS A 719 7.13 -31.03 -24.39
CA LYS A 719 7.24 -32.28 -23.62
C LYS A 719 6.48 -32.16 -22.31
N LYS A 720 5.33 -32.83 -22.22
CA LYS A 720 4.63 -33.04 -20.94
C LYS A 720 5.49 -33.91 -20.02
N LEU A 721 5.78 -33.43 -18.81
CA LEU A 721 6.38 -34.24 -17.76
C LEU A 721 5.26 -34.91 -16.96
N SER A 722 5.14 -36.24 -17.04
CA SER A 722 4.09 -36.99 -16.36
C SER A 722 4.46 -37.26 -14.90
N THR A 723 3.77 -36.62 -13.97
CA THR A 723 3.85 -36.97 -12.53
C THR A 723 3.25 -38.35 -12.30
N PRO A 724 3.96 -39.31 -11.65
CA PRO A 724 3.32 -40.52 -11.18
C PRO A 724 2.36 -40.20 -10.01
N PRO A 725 1.20 -40.86 -9.89
CA PRO A 725 0.31 -40.67 -8.76
C PRO A 725 0.95 -41.19 -7.47
N LEU A 726 0.85 -40.43 -6.38
CA LEU A 726 1.19 -40.96 -5.05
C LEU A 726 0.11 -41.96 -4.64
N SER A 727 0.54 -43.14 -4.19
CA SER A 727 -0.35 -44.06 -3.47
C SER A 727 -0.78 -43.45 -2.13
N PRO A 728 -2.03 -43.70 -1.67
CA PRO A 728 -2.45 -43.30 -0.35
C PRO A 728 -1.60 -44.03 0.71
N ARG A 729 -1.24 -43.30 1.76
CA ARG A 729 -0.31 -43.75 2.80
C ARG A 729 -1.03 -44.62 3.83
N THR A 730 -0.49 -45.79 4.13
CA THR A 730 -1.07 -46.77 5.07
C THR A 730 -0.59 -46.65 6.52
N GLU A 731 0.54 -45.97 6.76
CA GLU A 731 1.20 -45.91 8.07
C GLU A 731 1.52 -44.47 8.52
N LYS A 732 1.25 -44.15 9.79
CA LYS A 732 1.78 -42.94 10.46
C LYS A 732 3.10 -43.25 11.15
N LYS A 733 4.12 -42.42 10.91
CA LYS A 733 5.38 -42.46 11.68
C LYS A 733 5.35 -41.40 12.77
N ILE A 734 5.78 -41.74 13.99
CA ILE A 734 5.78 -40.86 15.16
C ILE A 734 7.16 -40.83 15.82
N ARG A 735 7.53 -39.69 16.42
CA ARG A 735 8.84 -39.50 17.09
C ARG A 735 8.69 -39.77 18.59
N LEU A 736 9.20 -40.90 19.07
CA LEU A 736 9.28 -41.20 20.51
C LEU A 736 10.45 -40.44 21.15
N SER A 737 10.22 -39.91 22.35
CA SER A 737 11.31 -39.56 23.27
C SER A 737 10.99 -40.00 24.72
N SER A 738 11.87 -40.80 25.30
CA SER A 738 11.76 -41.34 26.66
C SER A 738 12.33 -40.38 27.71
N SER A 739 11.75 -40.36 28.92
CA SER A 739 12.36 -39.69 30.08
C SER A 739 13.72 -40.28 30.49
N LYS A 740 14.08 -41.48 30.01
CA LYS A 740 15.41 -42.09 30.19
C LYS A 740 16.42 -41.75 29.08
N GLY A 741 16.11 -40.81 28.19
CA GLY A 741 17.04 -40.26 27.20
C GLY A 741 17.06 -40.94 25.82
N GLY A 742 16.34 -42.06 25.63
CA GLY A 742 16.19 -42.69 24.31
C GLY A 742 15.25 -41.91 23.38
N GLN A 743 15.59 -41.85 22.10
CA GLN A 743 14.73 -41.36 21.01
C GLN A 743 14.61 -42.44 19.92
N ALA A 744 13.42 -42.59 19.34
CA ALA A 744 13.14 -43.59 18.31
C ALA A 744 12.03 -43.13 17.36
N THR A 745 11.87 -43.77 16.19
CA THR A 745 10.76 -43.50 15.26
C THR A 745 9.91 -44.74 15.08
N LEU A 746 8.74 -44.77 15.72
CA LEU A 746 7.76 -45.84 15.48
C LEU A 746 7.04 -45.61 14.15
N SER A 747 6.73 -46.73 13.48
CA SER A 747 5.77 -46.79 12.37
C SER A 747 4.55 -47.56 12.85
N LEU A 748 3.35 -46.98 12.68
CA LEU A 748 2.07 -47.50 13.17
C LEU A 748 1.03 -47.45 12.04
N PRO A 749 0.03 -48.34 12.01
CA PRO A 749 -1.19 -48.14 11.21
C PRO A 749 -1.83 -46.77 11.46
N LEU A 750 -2.51 -46.19 10.46
CA LEU A 750 -3.19 -44.89 10.63
C LEU A 750 -4.23 -44.94 11.77
N ASP A 751 -4.92 -46.07 11.86
CA ASP A 751 -5.98 -46.45 12.77
C ASP A 751 -5.49 -47.09 14.09
N ALA A 752 -4.18 -47.07 14.36
CA ALA A 752 -3.58 -47.79 15.49
C ALA A 752 -4.22 -47.45 16.86
N THR A 753 -4.58 -48.48 17.63
CA THR A 753 -5.25 -48.34 18.94
C THR A 753 -4.28 -48.05 20.09
N TYR A 754 -4.81 -47.66 21.26
CA TYR A 754 -4.00 -47.36 22.45
C TYR A 754 -3.08 -48.53 22.85
N ARG A 755 -3.60 -49.76 22.79
CA ARG A 755 -2.83 -50.98 23.08
C ARG A 755 -1.71 -51.22 22.08
N GLN A 756 -1.98 -51.06 20.78
CA GLN A 756 -0.97 -51.20 19.73
C GLN A 756 0.15 -50.14 19.87
N LEU A 757 -0.19 -48.92 20.32
CA LEU A 757 0.80 -47.91 20.68
C LEU A 757 1.66 -48.34 21.87
N GLN A 758 1.06 -48.87 22.95
CA GLN A 758 1.80 -49.37 24.11
C GLN A 758 2.72 -50.56 23.77
N ASP A 759 2.24 -51.52 22.98
CA ASP A 759 3.01 -52.68 22.55
C ASP A 759 4.20 -52.27 21.66
N ALA A 760 4.00 -51.28 20.78
CA ALA A 760 5.08 -50.72 19.97
C ALA A 760 6.10 -49.94 20.82
N ILE A 761 5.67 -49.15 21.80
CA ILE A 761 6.56 -48.48 22.78
C ILE A 761 7.33 -49.51 23.61
N HIS A 762 6.69 -50.61 24.01
CA HIS A 762 7.34 -51.68 24.75
C HIS A 762 8.44 -52.34 23.92
N LYS A 763 8.14 -52.69 22.67
CA LYS A 763 9.07 -53.30 21.72
C LYS A 763 10.29 -52.42 21.41
N GLU A 764 10.10 -51.12 21.30
CA GLU A 764 11.14 -50.17 20.87
C GLU A 764 11.98 -49.61 22.03
N LEU A 765 11.38 -49.40 23.22
CA LEU A 765 12.04 -48.77 24.37
C LEU A 765 12.21 -49.71 25.59
N GLY A 766 11.72 -50.95 25.53
CA GLY A 766 11.81 -51.93 26.62
C GLY A 766 10.95 -51.61 27.85
N VAL A 767 10.10 -50.58 27.79
CA VAL A 767 9.26 -50.14 28.92
C VAL A 767 7.98 -50.97 28.96
N GLN A 768 7.72 -51.71 30.04
CA GLN A 768 6.48 -52.48 30.19
C GLN A 768 5.25 -51.55 30.15
N PRO A 769 4.13 -51.93 29.50
CA PRO A 769 2.94 -51.07 29.33
C PRO A 769 2.43 -50.40 30.62
N GLU A 770 2.44 -51.12 31.74
CA GLU A 770 2.08 -50.64 33.09
C GLU A 770 2.93 -49.45 33.57
N HIS A 771 4.17 -49.33 33.08
CA HIS A 771 5.13 -48.29 33.42
C HIS A 771 5.19 -47.16 32.38
N GLN A 772 4.36 -47.19 31.33
CA GLN A 772 4.34 -46.17 30.27
C GLN A 772 3.33 -45.06 30.56
N LYS A 773 3.80 -43.87 30.91
CA LYS A 773 2.96 -42.66 30.91
C LYS A 773 3.18 -41.86 29.63
N ILE A 774 2.26 -42.05 28.69
CA ILE A 774 2.30 -41.48 27.34
C ILE A 774 1.78 -40.05 27.36
N ARG A 775 2.49 -39.12 26.70
CA ARG A 775 2.03 -37.74 26.45
C ARG A 775 2.17 -37.34 24.98
N TYR A 776 1.23 -36.54 24.48
CA TYR A 776 1.14 -36.14 23.08
C TYR A 776 0.51 -34.73 22.92
N GLY A 777 0.61 -34.17 21.72
CA GLY A 777 0.07 -32.85 21.37
C GLY A 777 0.76 -31.67 22.07
N PHE A 778 0.22 -30.46 21.87
CA PHE A 778 0.68 -29.25 22.55
C PHE A 778 -0.49 -28.38 23.06
N PRO A 779 -0.50 -27.94 24.33
CA PRO A 779 0.42 -28.34 25.40
C PRO A 779 0.33 -29.86 25.69
N PRO A 780 1.42 -30.53 26.12
CA PRO A 780 1.46 -32.00 26.19
C PRO A 780 0.44 -32.59 27.16
N ARG A 781 -0.57 -33.29 26.62
CA ARG A 781 -1.62 -33.97 27.38
C ARG A 781 -1.21 -35.41 27.65
N THR A 782 -1.55 -35.94 28.82
CA THR A 782 -1.48 -37.38 29.07
C THR A 782 -2.48 -38.07 28.14
N LEU A 783 -2.05 -39.12 27.43
CA LEU A 783 -2.97 -40.02 26.76
C LEU A 783 -3.42 -41.06 27.80
N SER A 784 -4.67 -40.97 28.24
CA SER A 784 -5.28 -41.99 29.09
C SER A 784 -5.60 -43.25 28.28
N PRO A 785 -5.69 -44.43 28.91
CA PRO A 785 -6.35 -45.59 28.31
C PRO A 785 -7.80 -45.26 27.91
N PRO A 786 -8.35 -45.92 26.86
CA PRO A 786 -9.76 -45.78 26.49
C PRO A 786 -10.69 -46.34 27.58
N GLU A 787 -11.93 -45.86 27.60
CA GLU A 787 -12.98 -46.37 28.48
C GLU A 787 -13.46 -47.76 28.03
N GLU A 788 -14.03 -48.54 28.95
CA GLU A 788 -14.46 -49.92 28.72
C GLU A 788 -15.51 -50.00 27.59
N GLY A 789 -15.16 -50.68 26.50
CA GLY A 789 -15.94 -50.73 25.26
C GLY A 789 -15.36 -49.93 24.09
N ASN A 790 -14.50 -48.93 24.34
CA ASN A 790 -13.89 -48.06 23.32
C ASN A 790 -12.45 -48.49 22.93
N GLU A 791 -12.02 -49.71 23.28
CA GLU A 791 -10.65 -50.22 23.04
C GLU A 791 -10.23 -50.25 21.55
N GLY A 792 -11.21 -50.27 20.65
CA GLY A 792 -11.00 -50.25 19.20
C GLY A 792 -10.77 -48.86 18.60
N GLU A 793 -10.83 -47.78 19.38
CA GLU A 793 -10.62 -46.43 18.86
C GLU A 793 -9.14 -46.14 18.53
N ALA A 794 -8.92 -45.48 17.40
CA ALA A 794 -7.61 -45.08 16.94
C ALA A 794 -7.03 -43.94 17.80
N VAL A 795 -5.76 -44.02 18.18
CA VAL A 795 -5.14 -42.97 19.00
C VAL A 795 -5.12 -41.62 18.25
N PRO A 796 -5.45 -40.50 18.91
CA PRO A 796 -5.50 -39.16 18.33
C PRO A 796 -4.09 -38.55 18.14
N ILE A 797 -3.23 -39.31 17.48
CA ILE A 797 -1.82 -38.99 17.16
C ILE A 797 -1.67 -39.06 15.64
N GLN A 798 -1.11 -38.01 15.05
CA GLN A 798 -0.90 -37.84 13.61
C GLN A 798 0.51 -38.26 13.18
N HIS A 799 0.78 -38.27 11.87
CA HIS A 799 2.14 -38.49 11.38
C HIS A 799 3.01 -37.26 11.65
N GLY A 800 4.18 -37.50 12.25
CA GLY A 800 5.17 -36.46 12.58
C GLY A 800 5.11 -36.05 14.05
N ASP A 801 4.03 -36.38 14.76
CA ASP A 801 3.83 -36.07 16.16
C ASP A 801 4.99 -36.59 17.03
N ARG A 802 5.39 -35.76 17.99
CA ARG A 802 6.29 -36.15 19.07
C ARG A 802 5.47 -36.72 20.23
N VAL A 803 5.77 -37.96 20.58
CA VAL A 803 5.15 -38.67 21.71
C VAL A 803 6.21 -38.85 22.80
N MET A 804 5.92 -38.36 23.99
CA MET A 804 6.81 -38.47 25.14
C MET A 804 6.39 -39.64 26.03
N VAL A 805 7.35 -40.47 26.45
CA VAL A 805 7.09 -41.59 27.35
C VAL A 805 7.83 -41.33 28.66
N GLU A 806 7.07 -40.92 29.67
CA GLU A 806 7.54 -40.87 31.05
C GLU A 806 7.51 -42.30 31.61
N VAL A 807 8.68 -42.83 31.98
CA VAL A 807 8.75 -44.14 32.65
C VAL A 807 8.36 -43.97 34.11
N ILE A 808 7.21 -44.51 34.51
CA ILE A 808 6.83 -44.63 35.92
C ILE A 808 7.74 -45.69 36.56
N ILE A 809 8.31 -45.36 37.71
CA ILE A 809 8.97 -46.33 38.59
C ILE A 809 7.93 -46.73 39.64
N PRO A 810 7.69 -48.03 39.90
CA PRO A 810 6.81 -48.45 40.99
C PRO A 810 7.41 -48.03 42.36
N PRO A 811 6.57 -47.85 43.39
CA PRO A 811 7.01 -47.47 44.73
C PRO A 811 7.81 -48.58 45.45
#